data_AF-A0AB34JSR4-F1
#
_entry.id   AF-A0AB34JSR4-F1
#
_cell.length_a   1.000
_cell.length_b   1.000
_cell.length_c   1.000
_cell.angle_alpha   90.00
_cell.angle_beta   90.00
_cell.angle_gamma   90.00
#
_symmetry.space_group_name_H-M   'P 1'
#
loop_
_entity.id
_entity.type
_entity.pdbx_description
1 polymer ?
#
loop_
_entity_poly.entity_id
_entity_poly.type
_entity_poly.pdbx_seq_one_letter_code
_entity_poly.pdbx_strand_id
1 'polypeptide(L)'
;MAASVSEQEVLHEFDGQIHDPQLVSKCITICNLYKMSANELATEWGLLRVNQRVNAMSVESLTLLSNACKDTFLTKQAKEKKQFSARSAKTSIFTKDNANDLLQAALGGVTPVRRASNSSATPKTEGSMTRPSQQLSTPTSGGGAGAFATRQDAGKVLCSMNLELGFMSSFSQLEVHSETLGPPLPGDSYMYTKLEERAALVDAQLSAFEREIGARTDLPPMVSLLDNSAEEVTVCGRVCCEGEGKLNAQSIFLEGSRSTTNACRVRLDLRDCADYAIYPGQLIAAIGVSAAGRMFTASRVVAGALPAQKAAPEQPASEPVALIVSAGPFTTTEDLTYAPFVELLRIASSRRISALVLMGPFVDELHPSIASLDVEMSFDQFFQQRVVEPLVDLIEAQLEQAHADQGNVCVTHVVLIPSVRDAHHSSVFPQPGFLCELPNAVRPYVHFLPNPACFTVGGVRIAASSLDVLMLLGQQELAKAASTDSSKSKPMERLPRLASHLLQQRQFLPLQPVPTDEKTMLAVDPVANFRSATLDDLPDILLLPSDLAPFAKETLGGVLCVNSGRLTRKQAGGSFATICVHPSRANEAETGAVTTESAGEPDLTNPEQMDVNSNVLAPEGDDRADIDATTVPQRETDDNTGDPEADAEPCGDRDTGSGMIPRTFVEVARI
;
A
#
# COMPACT_ATOMS: atom_id res chain seq x y z
N MET A 1 11.71 53.50 -3.58
CA MET A 1 13.15 53.37 -3.88
C MET A 1 13.58 52.02 -3.34
N ALA A 2 14.38 51.24 -4.09
CA ALA A 2 14.97 50.03 -3.52
C ALA A 2 16.03 50.45 -2.48
N ALA A 3 16.14 49.71 -1.38
CA ALA A 3 17.23 49.92 -0.43
C ALA A 3 18.56 49.59 -1.13
N SER A 4 19.56 50.46 -1.00
CA SER A 4 20.90 50.20 -1.50
C SER A 4 21.57 49.16 -0.62
N VAL A 5 22.06 48.07 -1.23
CA VAL A 5 22.77 47.01 -0.50
C VAL A 5 24.01 47.58 0.19
N SER A 6 24.17 47.24 1.46
CA SER A 6 25.24 47.73 2.34
C SER A 6 26.46 46.81 2.33
N GLU A 7 27.60 47.37 2.79
CA GLU A 7 28.86 46.62 2.94
C GLU A 7 28.75 45.47 3.95
N GLN A 8 28.00 45.67 5.04
CA GLN A 8 27.80 44.66 6.08
C GLN A 8 26.97 43.47 5.57
N GLU A 9 25.95 43.70 4.74
CA GLU A 9 25.16 42.63 4.11
C GLU A 9 26.03 41.79 3.15
N VAL A 10 26.89 42.42 2.34
CA VAL A 10 27.78 41.68 1.44
C VAL A 10 28.83 40.88 2.21
N LEU A 11 29.38 41.41 3.30
CA LEU A 11 30.35 40.69 4.13
C LEU A 11 29.71 39.51 4.90
N HIS A 12 28.44 39.64 5.29
CA HIS A 12 27.67 38.57 5.94
C HIS A 12 27.37 37.42 4.96
N GLU A 13 26.73 37.70 3.83
CA GLU A 13 26.27 36.66 2.89
C GLU A 13 27.40 35.89 2.19
N PHE A 14 28.61 36.45 2.16
CA PHE A 14 29.79 35.79 1.60
C PHE A 14 30.68 35.11 2.66
N ASP A 15 30.23 35.02 3.92
CA ASP A 15 30.84 34.22 5.01
C ASP A 15 32.37 34.37 5.10
N GLY A 16 32.85 35.62 5.09
CA GLY A 16 34.28 35.93 5.16
C GLY A 16 35.11 35.57 3.92
N GLN A 17 34.53 35.09 2.81
CA GLN A 17 35.27 34.78 1.57
C GLN A 17 35.80 36.02 0.83
N ILE A 18 35.46 37.23 1.29
CA ILE A 18 35.95 38.51 0.76
C ILE A 18 36.64 39.30 1.87
N HIS A 19 37.92 39.64 1.65
CA HIS A 19 38.70 40.51 2.53
C HIS A 19 39.23 41.78 1.85
N ASP A 20 39.14 41.86 0.51
CA ASP A 20 39.56 43.03 -0.26
C ASP A 20 38.39 44.03 -0.42
N PRO A 21 38.49 45.26 0.12
CA PRO A 21 37.47 46.30 -0.04
C PRO A 21 37.12 46.62 -1.49
N GLN A 22 38.04 46.43 -2.44
CA GLN A 22 37.77 46.65 -3.87
C GLN A 22 36.81 45.59 -4.45
N LEU A 23 36.86 44.35 -3.97
CA LEU A 23 35.94 43.29 -4.38
C LEU A 23 34.56 43.52 -3.75
N VAL A 24 34.50 43.88 -2.47
CA VAL A 24 33.24 44.20 -1.77
C VAL A 24 32.51 45.37 -2.45
N SER A 25 33.23 46.45 -2.78
CA SER A 25 32.69 47.60 -3.53
C SER A 25 32.13 47.22 -4.91
N LYS A 26 32.78 46.26 -5.61
CA LYS A 26 32.27 45.72 -6.88
C LYS A 26 31.02 44.86 -6.69
N CYS A 27 30.94 44.03 -5.65
CA CYS A 27 29.73 43.28 -5.32
C CYS A 27 28.54 44.21 -5.08
N ILE A 28 28.71 45.26 -4.26
CA ILE A 28 27.70 46.31 -4.01
C ILE A 28 27.27 46.98 -5.34
N THR A 29 28.24 47.24 -6.23
CA THR A 29 27.97 47.83 -7.56
C THR A 29 27.10 46.89 -8.42
N ILE A 30 27.38 45.59 -8.44
CA ILE A 30 26.61 44.58 -9.19
C ILE A 30 25.18 44.46 -8.62
N CYS A 31 25.03 44.37 -7.29
CA CYS A 31 23.73 44.34 -6.62
C CYS A 31 22.85 45.54 -7.00
N ASN A 32 23.40 46.75 -6.93
CA ASN A 32 22.68 47.98 -7.26
C ASN A 32 22.38 48.10 -8.77
N LEU A 33 23.26 47.61 -9.65
CA LEU A 33 23.07 47.65 -11.10
C LEU A 33 21.93 46.73 -11.58
N TYR A 34 21.82 45.53 -11.01
CA TYR A 34 20.82 44.53 -11.39
C TYR A 34 19.66 44.40 -10.41
N LYS A 35 19.57 45.28 -9.41
CA LYS A 35 18.50 45.32 -8.39
C LYS A 35 18.29 43.98 -7.68
N MET A 36 19.38 43.39 -7.22
CA MET A 36 19.42 42.13 -6.47
C MET A 36 19.97 42.34 -5.07
N SER A 37 19.56 41.48 -4.14
CA SER A 37 20.06 41.41 -2.77
C SER A 37 21.46 40.78 -2.69
N ALA A 38 22.15 40.95 -1.55
CA ALA A 38 23.44 40.30 -1.31
C ALA A 38 23.36 38.76 -1.38
N ASN A 39 22.25 38.17 -0.89
CA ASN A 39 21.98 36.74 -0.94
C ASN A 39 21.75 36.23 -2.39
N GLU A 40 20.96 36.96 -3.20
CA GLU A 40 20.80 36.66 -4.63
C GLU A 40 22.16 36.68 -5.35
N LEU A 41 23.04 37.64 -5.04
CA LEU A 41 24.40 37.69 -5.60
C LEU A 41 25.29 36.53 -5.11
N ALA A 42 25.22 36.15 -3.83
CA ALA A 42 25.95 35.01 -3.27
C ALA A 42 25.50 33.68 -3.91
N THR A 43 24.21 33.55 -4.21
CA THR A 43 23.64 32.40 -4.92
C THR A 43 24.17 32.31 -6.35
N GLU A 44 24.14 33.41 -7.11
CA GLU A 44 24.71 33.48 -8.47
C GLU A 44 26.24 33.22 -8.47
N TRP A 45 26.95 33.65 -7.42
CA TRP A 45 28.36 33.31 -7.22
C TRP A 45 28.56 31.81 -7.02
N GLY A 46 27.76 31.16 -6.17
CA GLY A 46 27.77 29.71 -6.00
C GLY A 46 27.56 28.95 -7.31
N LEU A 47 26.57 29.37 -8.12
CA LEU A 47 26.31 28.81 -9.45
C LEU A 47 27.49 29.01 -10.41
N LEU A 48 28.12 30.18 -10.40
CA LEU A 48 29.30 30.45 -11.25
C LEU A 48 30.50 29.56 -10.86
N ARG A 49 30.75 29.37 -9.56
CA ARG A 49 31.81 28.48 -9.06
C ARG A 49 31.62 27.04 -9.54
N VAL A 50 30.39 26.51 -9.45
CA VAL A 50 30.07 25.15 -9.91
C VAL A 50 30.19 25.03 -11.43
N ASN A 51 29.55 25.93 -12.19
CA ASN A 51 29.43 25.81 -13.64
C ASN A 51 30.72 26.14 -14.40
N GLN A 52 31.56 27.06 -13.89
CA GLN A 52 32.78 27.53 -14.56
C GLN A 52 34.08 27.17 -13.81
N ARG A 53 34.00 26.38 -12.73
CA ARG A 53 35.16 25.93 -11.90
C ARG A 53 36.04 27.08 -11.38
N VAL A 54 35.43 28.23 -11.08
CA VAL A 54 36.10 29.36 -10.47
C VAL A 54 36.22 29.12 -8.97
N ASN A 55 37.46 29.12 -8.44
CA ASN A 55 37.70 28.73 -7.05
C ASN A 55 37.85 29.90 -6.07
N ALA A 56 38.21 31.09 -6.54
CA ALA A 56 38.47 32.27 -5.71
C ALA A 56 37.92 33.55 -6.36
N MET A 57 37.51 34.51 -5.53
CA MET A 57 36.97 35.77 -6.01
C MET A 57 38.08 36.74 -6.43
N SER A 58 38.09 37.07 -7.72
CA SER A 58 38.96 38.07 -8.35
C SER A 58 38.16 39.10 -9.15
N VAL A 59 38.79 40.21 -9.53
CA VAL A 59 38.21 41.23 -10.42
C VAL A 59 37.69 40.64 -11.75
N GLU A 60 38.38 39.64 -12.29
CA GLU A 60 37.99 38.95 -13.52
C GLU A 60 36.74 38.09 -13.28
N SER A 61 36.70 37.33 -12.19
CA SER A 61 35.54 36.51 -11.83
C SER A 61 34.29 37.35 -11.53
N LEU A 62 34.43 38.53 -10.92
CA LEU A 62 33.32 39.47 -10.71
C LEU A 62 32.81 40.08 -12.03
N THR A 63 33.65 40.14 -13.06
CA THR A 63 33.22 40.55 -14.41
C THR A 63 32.37 39.45 -15.07
N LEU A 64 32.73 38.18 -14.88
CA LEU A 64 31.91 37.03 -15.31
C LEU A 64 30.59 36.96 -14.52
N LEU A 65 30.63 37.14 -13.19
CA LEU A 65 29.44 37.19 -12.34
C LEU A 65 28.48 38.31 -12.75
N SER A 66 29.00 39.50 -13.04
CA SER A 66 28.21 40.63 -13.54
C SER A 66 27.48 40.30 -14.86
N ASN A 67 28.12 39.55 -15.76
CA ASN A 67 27.47 39.11 -17.00
C ASN A 67 26.37 38.07 -16.75
N ALA A 68 26.59 37.09 -15.87
CA ALA A 68 25.55 36.12 -15.49
C ALA A 68 24.34 36.83 -14.85
N CYS A 69 24.58 37.72 -13.90
CA CYS A 69 23.56 38.53 -13.24
C CYS A 69 22.74 39.37 -14.23
N LYS A 70 23.39 39.90 -15.28
CA LYS A 70 22.74 40.65 -16.36
C LYS A 70 21.74 39.79 -17.15
N ASP A 71 22.10 38.55 -17.49
CA ASP A 71 21.24 37.66 -18.26
C ASP A 71 20.04 37.17 -17.42
N THR A 72 20.24 36.87 -16.14
CA THR A 72 19.17 36.62 -15.17
C THR A 72 18.23 37.83 -15.06
N PHE A 73 18.77 39.04 -14.94
CA PHE A 73 18.00 40.28 -14.83
C PHE A 73 17.19 40.61 -16.10
N LEU A 74 17.77 40.45 -17.29
CA LEU A 74 17.07 40.62 -18.57
C LEU A 74 15.94 39.59 -18.73
N THR A 75 16.15 38.35 -18.28
CA THR A 75 15.14 37.30 -18.27
C THR A 75 13.99 37.62 -17.30
N LYS A 76 14.29 38.17 -16.11
CA LYS A 76 13.30 38.63 -15.11
C LYS A 76 12.42 39.74 -15.70
N GLN A 77 13.02 40.77 -16.31
CA GLN A 77 12.27 41.83 -17.00
C GLN A 77 11.44 41.33 -18.21
N ALA A 78 11.93 40.34 -18.96
CA ALA A 78 11.17 39.76 -20.07
C ALA A 78 9.91 39.00 -19.58
N LYS A 79 9.99 38.32 -18.43
CA LYS A 79 8.83 37.67 -17.79
C LYS A 79 7.82 38.70 -17.26
N GLU A 80 8.28 39.76 -16.59
CA GLU A 80 7.42 40.85 -16.09
C GLU A 80 6.65 41.56 -17.23
N LYS A 81 7.33 41.85 -18.35
CA LYS A 81 6.68 42.43 -19.55
C LYS A 81 5.63 41.50 -20.17
N LYS A 82 5.84 40.16 -20.14
CA LYS A 82 4.83 39.19 -20.59
C LYS A 82 3.61 39.15 -19.66
N GLN A 83 3.79 39.23 -18.34
CA GLN A 83 2.66 39.30 -17.39
C GLN A 83 1.81 40.57 -17.55
N PHE A 84 2.43 41.72 -17.86
CA PHE A 84 1.67 42.95 -18.13
C PHE A 84 0.84 42.88 -19.41
N SER A 85 1.36 42.25 -20.47
CA SER A 85 0.60 42.01 -21.71
C SER A 85 -0.61 41.09 -21.49
N ALA A 86 -0.44 40.03 -20.70
CA ALA A 86 -1.49 39.05 -20.41
C ALA A 86 -2.73 39.65 -19.68
N ARG A 87 -2.58 40.77 -18.98
CA ARG A 87 -3.73 41.46 -18.32
C ARG A 87 -4.60 42.30 -19.26
N SER A 88 -4.18 42.54 -20.51
CA SER A 88 -4.94 43.33 -21.49
C SER A 88 -5.67 42.50 -22.56
N ALA A 89 -5.44 41.18 -22.60
CA ALA A 89 -5.92 40.29 -23.66
C ALA A 89 -7.09 39.37 -23.23
N LYS A 90 -8.20 39.95 -22.76
CA LYS A 90 -9.50 39.25 -22.75
C LYS A 90 -10.21 39.46 -24.09
N THR A 91 -9.70 38.84 -25.15
CA THR A 91 -10.43 38.74 -26.43
C THR A 91 -9.94 37.57 -27.26
N SER A 92 -10.86 36.63 -27.53
CA SER A 92 -10.94 35.72 -28.68
C SER A 92 -9.67 35.44 -29.49
N ILE A 93 -9.17 34.21 -29.42
CA ILE A 93 -8.55 33.53 -30.57
C ILE A 93 -9.33 32.23 -30.83
N PHE A 94 -10.35 32.35 -31.68
CA PHE A 94 -10.87 31.22 -32.46
C PHE A 94 -9.82 30.83 -33.50
N THR A 95 -9.41 29.57 -33.54
CA THR A 95 -8.78 28.97 -34.73
C THR A 95 -9.87 28.52 -35.72
N LYS A 96 -9.56 28.57 -37.03
CA LYS A 96 -10.55 28.80 -38.08
C LYS A 96 -11.04 27.52 -38.78
N ASP A 97 -11.14 26.39 -38.08
CA ASP A 97 -11.31 25.07 -38.71
C ASP A 97 -12.50 24.21 -38.26
N ASN A 98 -13.29 24.60 -37.24
CA ASN A 98 -14.48 23.83 -36.77
C ASN A 98 -15.78 24.65 -36.78
N ALA A 99 -16.04 25.41 -37.86
CA ALA A 99 -17.12 26.41 -37.90
C ALA A 99 -18.51 25.91 -38.35
N ASN A 100 -18.71 24.61 -38.67
CA ASN A 100 -19.91 24.17 -39.42
C ASN A 100 -20.85 23.13 -38.75
N ASP A 101 -20.50 22.49 -37.64
CA ASP A 101 -21.28 21.33 -37.10
C ASP A 101 -22.11 21.61 -35.83
N LEU A 102 -22.36 22.87 -35.48
CA LEU A 102 -23.19 23.25 -34.32
C LEU A 102 -24.33 24.23 -34.67
N LEU A 103 -25.00 23.97 -35.81
CA LEU A 103 -26.17 24.72 -36.25
C LEU A 103 -27.40 23.82 -36.52
N GLN A 104 -27.59 22.78 -35.71
CA GLN A 104 -28.84 21.98 -35.77
C GLN A 104 -29.24 21.26 -34.46
N ALA A 105 -29.26 21.96 -33.31
CA ALA A 105 -29.94 21.46 -32.11
C ALA A 105 -30.56 22.58 -31.25
N ALA A 106 -31.82 22.36 -30.85
CA ALA A 106 -32.54 23.02 -29.76
C ALA A 106 -32.71 24.56 -29.78
N LEU A 107 -33.74 25.01 -30.51
CA LEU A 107 -34.58 26.11 -30.04
C LEU A 107 -35.29 25.69 -28.74
N GLY A 108 -35.25 26.53 -27.69
CA GLY A 108 -35.93 26.23 -26.42
C GLY A 108 -35.54 27.18 -25.29
N GLY A 109 -36.00 28.44 -25.36
CA GLY A 109 -35.64 29.45 -24.37
C GLY A 109 -36.59 29.52 -23.17
N VAL A 110 -36.04 29.69 -21.97
CA VAL A 110 -36.68 30.43 -20.86
C VAL A 110 -35.59 31.18 -20.08
N THR A 111 -35.71 32.49 -19.95
CA THR A 111 -34.88 33.32 -19.07
C THR A 111 -35.45 33.38 -17.65
N PRO A 112 -34.59 33.60 -16.65
CA PRO A 112 -34.97 34.51 -15.58
C PRO A 112 -33.93 35.61 -15.32
N VAL A 113 -34.44 36.83 -15.18
CA VAL A 113 -33.69 38.04 -14.81
C VAL A 113 -33.44 38.06 -13.31
N ARG A 114 -32.26 38.52 -12.86
CA ARG A 114 -32.06 39.00 -11.49
C ARG A 114 -31.57 40.44 -11.46
N ARG A 115 -32.33 41.28 -10.73
CA ARG A 115 -32.04 42.71 -10.50
C ARG A 115 -30.75 42.90 -9.69
N ALA A 116 -30.02 43.95 -10.02
CA ALA A 116 -29.02 44.56 -9.15
C ALA A 116 -29.65 45.67 -8.29
N SER A 117 -29.12 45.88 -7.08
CA SER A 117 -29.25 47.11 -6.30
C SER A 117 -27.93 47.36 -5.59
N ASN A 118 -27.37 48.57 -5.78
CA ASN A 118 -26.00 48.95 -5.42
C ASN A 118 -25.85 49.54 -4.01
N SER A 119 -24.58 49.77 -3.65
CA SER A 119 -24.05 50.77 -2.69
C SER A 119 -23.95 50.34 -1.22
N SER A 120 -22.93 50.74 -0.46
CA SER A 120 -21.58 51.28 -0.78
C SER A 120 -20.78 51.50 0.52
N ALA A 121 -19.46 51.28 0.54
CA ALA A 121 -18.45 52.13 1.22
C ALA A 121 -17.04 51.49 1.20
N THR A 122 -16.02 52.34 1.08
CA THR A 122 -14.57 52.03 1.12
C THR A 122 -13.99 52.21 2.54
N PRO A 123 -12.76 51.73 2.83
CA PRO A 123 -12.30 51.46 4.20
C PRO A 123 -11.65 52.65 4.91
N LYS A 124 -11.47 52.52 6.24
CA LYS A 124 -10.59 53.36 7.07
C LYS A 124 -9.75 52.51 8.04
N THR A 125 -8.63 53.09 8.45
CA THR A 125 -7.44 52.42 9.02
C THR A 125 -7.34 52.51 10.56
N GLU A 126 -6.46 51.66 11.11
CA GLU A 126 -5.68 51.80 12.36
C GLU A 126 -6.36 51.63 13.75
N GLY A 127 -5.67 50.90 14.63
CA GLY A 127 -6.11 50.58 15.99
C GLY A 127 -5.23 49.57 16.75
N SER A 128 -3.92 49.84 16.85
CA SER A 128 -2.91 49.29 17.80
C SER A 128 -3.19 47.98 18.57
N MET A 129 -2.36 46.93 18.34
CA MET A 129 -2.20 45.82 19.27
C MET A 129 -1.09 46.10 20.30
N THR A 130 -1.43 46.08 21.59
CA THR A 130 -0.46 45.93 22.68
C THR A 130 -0.23 44.45 23.00
N ARG A 131 1.04 44.02 23.07
CA ARG A 131 1.43 42.68 23.55
C ARG A 131 1.00 42.47 25.00
N PRO A 132 0.36 41.33 25.34
CA PRO A 132 0.52 40.70 26.64
C PRO A 132 1.87 39.96 26.70
N SER A 133 2.55 40.08 27.83
CA SER A 133 3.79 39.39 28.16
C SER A 133 3.61 37.86 28.25
N GLN A 134 4.60 37.10 27.76
CA GLN A 134 4.68 35.66 27.97
C GLN A 134 4.71 35.31 29.47
N GLN A 135 3.70 34.60 29.96
CA GLN A 135 3.83 33.82 31.20
C GLN A 135 4.21 32.39 30.82
N LEU A 136 5.37 31.97 31.29
CA LEU A 136 5.87 30.61 31.17
C LEU A 136 4.90 29.68 31.90
N SER A 137 4.13 28.88 31.14
CA SER A 137 3.19 27.92 31.71
C SER A 137 3.90 26.58 31.84
N THR A 138 4.22 26.18 33.08
CA THR A 138 4.71 24.82 33.34
C THR A 138 3.62 23.80 32.98
N PRO A 139 3.96 22.67 32.33
CA PRO A 139 2.95 21.68 31.95
C PRO A 139 2.25 21.16 33.21
N THR A 140 0.92 21.27 33.23
CA THR A 140 0.11 20.73 34.32
C THR A 140 0.00 19.22 34.12
N SER A 141 0.50 18.44 35.08
CA SER A 141 0.34 16.99 35.15
C SER A 141 -1.11 16.59 35.48
N GLY A 142 -2.02 16.87 34.54
CA GLY A 142 -3.44 16.52 34.59
C GLY A 142 -3.67 15.10 34.09
N GLY A 143 -3.46 14.11 34.96
CA GLY A 143 -3.67 12.69 34.64
C GLY A 143 -5.15 12.31 34.45
N GLY A 144 -5.70 12.55 33.26
CA GLY A 144 -6.81 11.78 32.73
C GLY A 144 -6.25 10.63 31.89
N ALA A 145 -6.73 9.41 32.10
CA ALA A 145 -6.36 8.28 31.24
C ALA A 145 -6.91 8.53 29.83
N GLY A 146 -6.03 8.62 28.82
CA GLY A 146 -6.38 8.93 27.44
C GLY A 146 -7.38 7.95 26.82
N ALA A 147 -7.93 8.31 25.65
CA ALA A 147 -9.02 7.55 25.03
C ALA A 147 -8.62 6.09 24.69
N PHE A 148 -7.33 5.83 24.43
CA PHE A 148 -6.80 4.47 24.29
C PHE A 148 -6.76 3.69 25.61
N ALA A 149 -6.35 4.32 26.72
CA ALA A 149 -6.19 3.64 28.02
C ALA A 149 -7.52 3.24 28.66
N THR A 150 -8.62 3.93 28.32
CA THR A 150 -9.97 3.67 28.86
C THR A 150 -10.87 2.84 27.93
N ARG A 151 -10.34 2.41 26.77
CA ARG A 151 -11.10 1.66 25.76
C ARG A 151 -11.70 0.35 26.31
N GLN A 152 -12.89 0.01 25.84
CA GLN A 152 -13.64 -1.19 26.25
C GLN A 152 -13.77 -2.21 25.10
N ASP A 153 -13.23 -1.90 23.91
CA ASP A 153 -13.32 -2.75 22.72
C ASP A 153 -12.00 -3.44 22.35
N ALA A 154 -10.98 -3.43 23.24
CA ALA A 154 -9.73 -4.18 23.05
C ALA A 154 -10.02 -5.68 22.79
N GLY A 155 -9.35 -6.28 21.81
CA GLY A 155 -9.57 -7.67 21.39
C GLY A 155 -10.87 -7.91 20.60
N LYS A 156 -11.72 -6.90 20.37
CA LYS A 156 -12.93 -7.06 19.56
C LYS A 156 -12.58 -7.37 18.10
N VAL A 157 -13.00 -8.53 17.62
CA VAL A 157 -12.87 -8.94 16.21
C VAL A 157 -13.70 -8.03 15.30
N LEU A 158 -13.08 -7.56 14.22
CA LEU A 158 -13.67 -6.72 13.17
C LEU A 158 -14.00 -7.51 11.91
N CYS A 159 -13.14 -8.46 11.54
CA CYS A 159 -13.37 -9.46 10.50
C CYS A 159 -12.47 -10.68 10.72
N SER A 160 -12.87 -11.82 10.15
CA SER A 160 -12.15 -13.09 10.29
C SER A 160 -12.36 -14.00 9.09
N MET A 161 -11.51 -15.02 8.98
CA MET A 161 -11.55 -16.08 7.97
C MET A 161 -11.17 -17.40 8.64
N ASN A 162 -11.90 -18.47 8.32
CA ASN A 162 -11.66 -19.84 8.76
C ASN A 162 -11.44 -19.97 10.29
N LEU A 163 -12.36 -19.40 11.08
CA LEU A 163 -12.30 -19.40 12.55
C LEU A 163 -12.24 -20.82 13.14
N GLU A 164 -12.83 -21.79 12.47
CA GLU A 164 -12.87 -23.21 12.83
C GLU A 164 -11.49 -23.88 12.86
N LEU A 165 -10.48 -23.33 12.18
CA LEU A 165 -9.09 -23.80 12.27
C LEU A 165 -8.41 -23.37 13.58
N GLY A 166 -8.82 -22.24 14.14
CA GLY A 166 -8.17 -21.62 15.29
C GLY A 166 -6.74 -21.11 15.02
N PHE A 167 -6.14 -20.51 16.05
CA PHE A 167 -4.74 -20.09 16.04
C PHE A 167 -3.83 -21.26 16.40
N MET A 168 -2.76 -21.45 15.61
CA MET A 168 -1.72 -22.45 15.85
C MET A 168 -0.33 -21.82 15.63
N SER A 169 0.69 -22.31 16.34
CA SER A 169 2.04 -21.73 16.32
C SER A 169 3.12 -22.79 16.16
N SER A 170 4.17 -22.47 15.40
CA SER A 170 5.33 -23.35 15.22
C SER A 170 6.10 -23.55 16.54
N PHE A 171 6.70 -24.73 16.69
CA PHE A 171 7.74 -25.00 17.70
C PHE A 171 9.15 -24.98 17.09
N SER A 172 9.24 -25.01 15.76
CA SER A 172 10.48 -24.86 15.00
C SER A 172 10.76 -23.40 14.65
N GLN A 173 12.03 -22.98 14.72
CA GLN A 173 12.46 -21.67 14.24
C GLN A 173 12.30 -21.61 12.71
N LEU A 174 11.39 -20.78 12.21
CA LEU A 174 11.14 -20.65 10.77
C LEU A 174 12.04 -19.59 10.15
N GLU A 175 12.62 -19.90 8.99
CA GLU A 175 13.46 -18.95 8.26
C GLU A 175 12.64 -17.82 7.62
N VAL A 176 13.26 -16.64 7.54
CA VAL A 176 12.73 -15.45 6.86
C VAL A 176 13.72 -14.99 5.81
N HIS A 177 13.28 -14.91 4.56
CA HIS A 177 14.11 -14.49 3.42
C HIS A 177 13.47 -13.32 2.68
N SER A 178 14.21 -12.22 2.51
CA SER A 178 13.80 -11.13 1.61
C SER A 178 14.03 -11.53 0.14
N GLU A 179 13.05 -11.27 -0.72
CA GLU A 179 13.23 -11.27 -2.17
C GLU A 179 13.67 -9.85 -2.60
N THR A 180 14.62 -9.73 -3.54
CA THR A 180 15.07 -8.42 -4.04
C THR A 180 14.18 -7.98 -5.21
N LEU A 181 13.49 -6.85 -5.06
CA LEU A 181 12.64 -6.29 -6.11
C LEU A 181 13.46 -5.42 -7.08
N GLY A 182 13.72 -5.96 -8.27
CA GLY A 182 14.38 -5.23 -9.35
C GLY A 182 15.82 -4.78 -9.04
N PRO A 183 16.32 -3.72 -9.71
CA PRO A 183 17.61 -3.13 -9.38
C PRO A 183 17.53 -2.37 -8.03
N PRO A 184 18.67 -2.23 -7.31
CA PRO A 184 18.73 -1.46 -6.06
C PRO A 184 18.21 -0.03 -6.23
N LEU A 185 17.48 0.44 -5.22
CA LEU A 185 16.94 1.81 -5.21
C LEU A 185 18.08 2.84 -5.23
N PRO A 186 18.02 3.86 -6.11
CA PRO A 186 19.21 4.61 -6.47
C PRO A 186 19.46 5.82 -5.53
N GLY A 187 19.69 5.54 -4.24
CA GLY A 187 20.15 6.54 -3.24
C GLY A 187 19.36 7.85 -3.27
N ASP A 188 20.06 8.99 -3.27
CA ASP A 188 19.45 10.33 -3.33
C ASP A 188 18.98 10.76 -4.75
N SER A 189 19.15 9.91 -5.76
CA SER A 189 18.97 10.32 -7.17
C SER A 189 17.50 10.48 -7.60
N TYR A 190 16.54 10.05 -6.78
CA TYR A 190 15.10 10.26 -6.99
C TYR A 190 14.71 11.74 -7.11
N MET A 191 15.56 12.67 -6.65
CA MET A 191 15.33 14.12 -6.78
C MET A 191 15.42 14.64 -8.24
N TYR A 192 15.78 13.80 -9.22
CA TYR A 192 15.81 14.18 -10.63
C TYR A 192 15.44 13.01 -11.55
N THR A 193 14.33 13.16 -12.29
CA THR A 193 13.93 12.20 -13.32
C THR A 193 13.88 12.83 -14.71
N LYS A 194 14.50 12.18 -15.71
CA LYS A 194 14.36 12.58 -17.12
C LYS A 194 12.99 12.18 -17.66
N LEU A 195 12.27 13.14 -18.26
CA LEU A 195 10.96 12.88 -18.88
C LEU A 195 11.05 11.83 -20.00
N GLU A 196 12.16 11.79 -20.73
CA GLU A 196 12.44 10.80 -21.79
C GLU A 196 12.50 9.37 -21.23
N GLU A 197 13.17 9.18 -20.08
CA GLU A 197 13.29 7.86 -19.44
C GLU A 197 11.94 7.38 -18.90
N ARG A 198 11.20 8.27 -18.22
CA ARG A 198 9.82 7.98 -17.78
C ARG A 198 8.93 7.61 -18.97
N ALA A 199 9.03 8.34 -20.07
CA ALA A 199 8.24 8.09 -21.28
C ALA A 199 8.60 6.75 -21.96
N ALA A 200 9.88 6.36 -21.94
CA ALA A 200 10.33 5.08 -22.46
C ALA A 200 9.85 3.90 -21.60
N LEU A 201 9.82 4.03 -20.28
CA LEU A 201 9.34 2.96 -19.38
C LEU A 201 7.82 2.69 -19.53
N VAL A 202 7.01 3.74 -19.60
CA VAL A 202 5.56 3.63 -19.87
C VAL A 202 5.29 2.93 -21.20
N ASP A 203 6.03 3.29 -22.25
CA ASP A 203 5.90 2.71 -23.58
C ASP A 203 6.40 1.26 -23.64
N ALA A 204 7.47 0.94 -22.92
CA ALA A 204 8.01 -0.42 -22.82
C ALA A 204 7.04 -1.38 -22.10
N GLN A 205 6.37 -0.93 -21.04
CA GLN A 205 5.31 -1.73 -20.38
C GLN A 205 4.13 -1.99 -21.32
N LEU A 206 3.63 -0.96 -22.01
CA LEU A 206 2.54 -1.14 -22.98
C LEU A 206 2.94 -2.07 -24.14
N SER A 207 4.17 -1.94 -24.65
CA SER A 207 4.71 -2.83 -25.68
C SER A 207 4.90 -4.28 -25.21
N ALA A 208 5.12 -4.50 -23.90
CA ALA A 208 5.15 -5.83 -23.31
C ALA A 208 3.74 -6.42 -23.15
N PHE A 209 2.79 -5.60 -22.71
CA PHE A 209 1.37 -5.95 -22.60
C PHE A 209 0.75 -6.29 -23.96
N GLU A 210 1.00 -5.49 -25.00
CA GLU A 210 0.60 -5.76 -26.39
C GLU A 210 1.08 -7.15 -26.85
N ARG A 211 2.31 -7.54 -26.50
CA ARG A 211 2.88 -8.85 -26.86
C ARG A 211 2.21 -10.00 -26.09
N GLU A 212 1.89 -9.79 -24.82
CA GLU A 212 1.19 -10.76 -23.98
C GLU A 212 -0.24 -11.01 -24.48
N ILE A 213 -0.98 -9.95 -24.77
CA ILE A 213 -2.33 -10.03 -25.33
C ILE A 213 -2.31 -10.60 -26.75
N GLY A 214 -1.36 -10.19 -27.60
CA GLY A 214 -1.20 -10.72 -28.96
C GLY A 214 -0.80 -12.20 -29.03
N ALA A 215 -0.32 -12.79 -27.93
CA ALA A 215 -0.04 -14.23 -27.82
C ALA A 215 -1.29 -15.05 -27.44
N ARG A 216 -2.40 -14.41 -27.08
CA ARG A 216 -3.65 -15.10 -26.69
C ARG A 216 -4.46 -15.50 -27.92
N THR A 217 -4.91 -16.75 -27.92
CA THR A 217 -5.76 -17.33 -28.97
C THR A 217 -7.26 -17.29 -28.64
N ASP A 218 -7.63 -16.89 -27.42
CA ASP A 218 -9.02 -16.80 -26.94
C ASP A 218 -9.69 -15.43 -27.18
N LEU A 219 -8.95 -14.48 -27.76
CA LEU A 219 -9.40 -13.13 -28.06
C LEU A 219 -9.54 -12.89 -29.57
N PRO A 220 -10.42 -11.96 -30.01
CA PRO A 220 -10.47 -11.52 -31.40
C PRO A 220 -9.14 -10.92 -31.87
N PRO A 221 -8.86 -10.89 -33.19
CA PRO A 221 -7.59 -10.41 -33.73
C PRO A 221 -7.17 -9.05 -33.17
N MET A 222 -5.91 -8.94 -32.76
CA MET A 222 -5.35 -7.68 -32.29
C MET A 222 -4.98 -6.77 -33.47
N VAL A 223 -5.44 -5.53 -33.45
CA VAL A 223 -5.21 -4.51 -34.50
C VAL A 223 -4.65 -3.21 -33.92
N SER A 224 -4.21 -2.27 -34.76
CA SER A 224 -3.81 -0.95 -34.27
C SER A 224 -5.01 -0.20 -33.72
N LEU A 225 -4.81 0.57 -32.64
CA LEU A 225 -5.84 1.43 -32.06
C LEU A 225 -6.38 2.50 -33.06
N LEU A 226 -5.62 2.78 -34.12
CA LEU A 226 -6.00 3.73 -35.18
C LEU A 226 -6.70 3.06 -36.38
N ASP A 227 -6.73 1.73 -36.44
CA ASP A 227 -7.39 1.00 -37.52
C ASP A 227 -8.91 1.11 -37.39
N ASN A 228 -9.60 1.10 -38.53
CA ASN A 228 -11.06 1.06 -38.59
C ASN A 228 -11.51 -0.39 -38.71
N SER A 229 -12.45 -0.82 -37.87
CA SER A 229 -13.06 -2.15 -37.98
C SER A 229 -14.54 -2.08 -37.64
N ALA A 230 -15.35 -2.63 -38.55
CA ALA A 230 -16.77 -2.92 -38.31
C ALA A 230 -16.97 -4.30 -37.66
N GLU A 231 -15.95 -5.16 -37.67
CA GLU A 231 -15.92 -6.45 -36.97
C GLU A 231 -15.29 -6.28 -35.59
N GLU A 232 -15.60 -7.20 -34.67
CA GLU A 232 -15.06 -7.19 -33.31
C GLU A 232 -13.56 -7.51 -33.32
N VAL A 233 -12.76 -6.59 -32.79
CA VAL A 233 -11.29 -6.65 -32.75
C VAL A 233 -10.79 -6.35 -31.34
N THR A 234 -9.55 -6.76 -31.05
CA THR A 234 -8.86 -6.41 -29.81
C THR A 234 -7.92 -5.22 -30.04
N VAL A 235 -7.98 -4.20 -29.19
CA VAL A 235 -7.00 -3.12 -29.14
C VAL A 235 -6.40 -3.01 -27.74
N CYS A 236 -5.09 -2.80 -27.65
CA CYS A 236 -4.41 -2.57 -26.38
C CYS A 236 -4.15 -1.08 -26.16
N GLY A 237 -4.06 -0.68 -24.89
CA GLY A 237 -3.58 0.64 -24.55
C GLY A 237 -3.65 0.95 -23.06
N ARG A 238 -3.21 2.17 -22.73
CA ARG A 238 -3.18 2.71 -21.36
C ARG A 238 -4.33 3.67 -21.12
N VAL A 239 -5.14 3.42 -20.09
CA VAL A 239 -6.29 4.25 -19.72
C VAL A 239 -5.81 5.65 -19.30
N CYS A 240 -6.40 6.67 -19.90
CA CYS A 240 -6.12 8.08 -19.66
C CYS A 240 -7.42 8.86 -19.39
N CYS A 241 -7.31 9.92 -18.58
CA CYS A 241 -8.36 10.93 -18.43
C CYS A 241 -8.06 12.13 -19.35
N GLU A 242 -9.10 12.80 -19.84
CA GLU A 242 -8.98 14.01 -20.67
C GLU A 242 -8.52 15.25 -19.89
N GLY A 243 -8.83 15.31 -18.59
CA GLY A 243 -8.50 16.45 -17.72
C GLY A 243 -7.99 16.01 -16.35
N GLU A 244 -7.66 16.98 -15.50
CA GLU A 244 -7.04 16.79 -14.18
C GLU A 244 -8.03 16.33 -13.08
N GLY A 245 -9.21 15.85 -13.48
CA GLY A 245 -10.26 15.37 -12.59
C GLY A 245 -10.38 13.85 -12.54
N LYS A 246 -11.19 13.35 -11.60
CA LYS A 246 -11.53 11.92 -11.49
C LYS A 246 -12.06 11.37 -12.81
N LEU A 247 -11.63 10.15 -13.14
CA LEU A 247 -12.11 9.40 -14.30
C LEU A 247 -13.63 9.26 -14.29
N ASN A 248 -14.28 9.65 -15.38
CA ASN A 248 -15.72 9.55 -15.59
C ASN A 248 -16.01 8.96 -16.98
N ALA A 249 -17.20 8.40 -17.17
CA ALA A 249 -17.56 7.66 -18.38
C ALA A 249 -17.56 8.49 -19.68
N GLN A 250 -17.47 9.82 -19.61
CA GLN A 250 -17.48 10.71 -20.78
C GLN A 250 -16.08 11.21 -21.18
N SER A 251 -15.04 10.93 -20.40
CA SER A 251 -13.67 11.44 -20.61
C SER A 251 -12.59 10.35 -20.53
N ILE A 252 -12.94 9.11 -20.93
CA ILE A 252 -12.01 7.98 -20.98
C ILE A 252 -11.32 7.97 -22.35
N PHE A 253 -10.00 7.90 -22.33
CA PHE A 253 -9.16 7.71 -23.50
C PHE A 253 -8.29 6.47 -23.33
N LEU A 254 -7.99 5.82 -24.45
CA LEU A 254 -7.00 4.76 -24.55
C LEU A 254 -5.79 5.31 -25.30
N GLU A 255 -4.61 5.25 -24.71
CA GLU A 255 -3.34 5.65 -25.33
C GLU A 255 -2.61 4.40 -25.86
N GLY A 256 -2.29 4.36 -27.16
CA GLY A 256 -1.53 3.26 -27.75
C GLY A 256 -0.01 3.42 -27.62
N SER A 257 0.76 2.43 -28.08
CA SER A 257 2.23 2.46 -28.08
C SER A 257 2.83 3.47 -29.06
N ARG A 258 4.06 3.94 -28.80
CA ARG A 258 4.81 4.83 -29.70
C ARG A 258 5.16 4.14 -31.03
N SER A 259 5.52 2.87 -30.96
CA SER A 259 5.85 2.03 -32.12
C SER A 259 4.69 1.88 -33.10
N THR A 260 3.48 1.63 -32.58
CA THR A 260 2.31 1.27 -33.40
C THR A 260 1.41 2.47 -33.73
N THR A 261 1.29 3.42 -32.80
CA THR A 261 0.32 4.54 -32.91
C THR A 261 0.93 5.92 -32.67
N ASN A 262 2.25 6.03 -32.48
CA ASN A 262 2.94 7.27 -32.06
C ASN A 262 2.35 7.87 -30.76
N ALA A 263 1.93 7.02 -29.83
CA ALA A 263 1.25 7.40 -28.58
C ALA A 263 -0.04 8.22 -28.79
N CYS A 264 -0.75 7.99 -29.91
CA CYS A 264 -2.05 8.59 -30.13
C CYS A 264 -3.08 8.08 -29.11
N ARG A 265 -4.05 8.97 -28.81
CA ARG A 265 -5.16 8.70 -27.91
C ARG A 265 -6.47 8.62 -28.68
N VAL A 266 -7.22 7.56 -28.44
CA VAL A 266 -8.56 7.33 -29.00
C VAL A 266 -9.58 7.33 -27.86
N ARG A 267 -10.75 7.91 -28.09
CA ARG A 267 -11.83 7.94 -27.08
C ARG A 267 -12.33 6.52 -26.85
N LEU A 268 -12.41 6.09 -25.59
CA LEU A 268 -12.94 4.77 -25.23
C LEU A 268 -14.38 4.92 -24.74
N ASP A 269 -15.32 4.25 -25.42
CA ASP A 269 -16.73 4.21 -25.04
C ASP A 269 -17.06 2.83 -24.45
N LEU A 270 -17.56 2.82 -23.22
CA LEU A 270 -17.88 1.62 -22.43
C LEU A 270 -19.39 1.40 -22.28
N ARG A 271 -20.23 2.04 -23.10
CA ARG A 271 -21.70 1.92 -23.00
C ARG A 271 -22.17 0.46 -23.10
N ASP A 272 -21.54 -0.32 -23.99
CA ASP A 272 -21.93 -1.69 -24.33
C ASP A 272 -21.24 -2.75 -23.44
N CYS A 273 -20.22 -2.36 -22.66
CA CYS A 273 -19.66 -3.23 -21.63
C CYS A 273 -20.68 -3.52 -20.52
N ALA A 274 -21.02 -4.79 -20.29
CA ALA A 274 -21.91 -5.20 -19.20
C ALA A 274 -21.31 -4.83 -17.83
N ASP A 275 -20.03 -5.12 -17.65
CA ASP A 275 -19.21 -4.81 -16.49
C ASP A 275 -17.82 -4.33 -16.90
N TYR A 276 -17.19 -3.56 -16.00
CA TYR A 276 -15.78 -3.14 -16.09
C TYR A 276 -15.33 -2.53 -14.77
N ALA A 277 -14.02 -2.48 -14.55
CA ALA A 277 -13.41 -1.72 -13.47
C ALA A 277 -12.07 -1.16 -13.96
N ILE A 278 -12.01 0.15 -14.16
CA ILE A 278 -10.84 0.82 -14.75
C ILE A 278 -10.41 2.07 -13.99
N TYR A 279 -9.15 2.46 -14.13
CA TYR A 279 -8.56 3.65 -13.50
C TYR A 279 -7.40 4.22 -14.35
N PRO A 280 -6.99 5.49 -14.15
CA PRO A 280 -5.91 6.11 -14.90
C PRO A 280 -4.57 5.36 -14.76
N GLY A 281 -3.90 5.09 -15.87
CA GLY A 281 -2.61 4.39 -15.90
C GLY A 281 -2.71 2.89 -16.18
N GLN A 282 -3.88 2.28 -15.97
CA GLN A 282 -4.10 0.85 -16.22
C GLN A 282 -3.89 0.49 -17.70
N LEU A 283 -3.14 -0.58 -17.95
CA LEU A 283 -3.02 -1.26 -19.23
C LEU A 283 -4.18 -2.24 -19.40
N ILE A 284 -4.94 -2.08 -20.48
CA ILE A 284 -6.11 -2.91 -20.81
C ILE A 284 -6.10 -3.32 -22.27
N ALA A 285 -6.73 -4.47 -22.53
CA ALA A 285 -7.20 -4.88 -23.84
C ALA A 285 -8.70 -4.59 -23.91
N ALA A 286 -9.11 -3.73 -24.85
CA ALA A 286 -10.51 -3.48 -25.15
C ALA A 286 -10.92 -4.32 -26.37
N ILE A 287 -12.03 -5.04 -26.25
CA ILE A 287 -12.63 -5.81 -27.33
C ILE A 287 -13.88 -5.06 -27.78
N GLY A 288 -14.07 -4.89 -29.09
CA GLY A 288 -15.18 -4.12 -29.64
C GLY A 288 -14.92 -3.63 -31.07
N VAL A 289 -15.54 -2.51 -31.45
CA VAL A 289 -15.50 -1.96 -32.81
C VAL A 289 -14.90 -0.55 -32.86
N SER A 290 -14.24 -0.22 -33.98
CA SER A 290 -13.56 1.06 -34.18
C SER A 290 -14.24 1.87 -35.27
N ALA A 291 -14.92 2.95 -34.86
CA ALA A 291 -15.65 3.84 -35.75
C ALA A 291 -14.84 5.10 -36.09
N ALA A 292 -14.38 5.17 -37.35
CA ALA A 292 -13.67 6.33 -37.93
C ALA A 292 -12.37 6.75 -37.20
N GLY A 293 -11.68 5.83 -36.53
CA GLY A 293 -10.34 6.01 -35.95
C GLY A 293 -10.24 7.05 -34.83
N ARG A 294 -11.37 7.54 -34.31
CA ARG A 294 -11.44 8.57 -33.25
C ARG A 294 -12.14 8.08 -31.99
N MET A 295 -12.92 7.01 -32.09
CA MET A 295 -13.62 6.39 -30.97
C MET A 295 -13.65 4.86 -31.12
N PHE A 296 -13.26 4.17 -30.06
CA PHE A 296 -13.39 2.72 -29.92
C PHE A 296 -14.56 2.43 -28.98
N THR A 297 -15.53 1.63 -29.44
CA THR A 297 -16.69 1.23 -28.64
C THR A 297 -16.49 -0.21 -28.18
N ALA A 298 -16.24 -0.38 -26.89
CA ALA A 298 -15.93 -1.68 -26.31
C ALA A 298 -17.20 -2.43 -25.89
N SER A 299 -17.25 -3.71 -26.25
CA SER A 299 -18.18 -4.73 -25.74
C SER A 299 -17.63 -5.35 -24.44
N ARG A 300 -16.30 -5.45 -24.29
CA ARG A 300 -15.63 -6.09 -23.16
C ARG A 300 -14.25 -5.48 -22.90
N VAL A 301 -13.85 -5.45 -21.63
CA VAL A 301 -12.50 -5.04 -21.20
C VAL A 301 -11.80 -6.21 -20.51
N VAL A 302 -10.53 -6.42 -20.83
CA VAL A 302 -9.67 -7.49 -20.30
C VAL A 302 -8.39 -6.86 -19.76
N ALA A 303 -8.03 -7.22 -18.52
CA ALA A 303 -6.78 -6.80 -17.89
C ALA A 303 -5.64 -7.80 -18.18
N GLY A 304 -4.42 -7.47 -17.72
CA GLY A 304 -3.23 -8.32 -17.91
C GLY A 304 -3.32 -9.66 -17.20
N ALA A 305 -2.52 -10.62 -17.65
CA ALA A 305 -2.39 -11.90 -16.96
C ALA A 305 -1.70 -11.69 -15.61
N LEU A 306 -2.05 -12.54 -14.64
CA LEU A 306 -1.44 -12.52 -13.31
C LEU A 306 0.08 -12.81 -13.39
N PRO A 307 0.86 -12.46 -12.36
CA PRO A 307 2.25 -12.90 -12.22
C PRO A 307 2.34 -14.43 -12.30
N ALA A 308 3.51 -14.94 -12.66
CA ALA A 308 3.72 -16.38 -12.70
C ALA A 308 3.60 -16.97 -11.28
N GLN A 309 2.91 -18.11 -11.15
CA GLN A 309 2.98 -18.89 -9.93
C GLN A 309 4.33 -19.61 -9.91
N LYS A 310 5.28 -19.07 -9.13
CA LYS A 310 6.56 -19.71 -8.82
C LYS A 310 6.31 -21.11 -8.29
N ALA A 311 7.10 -22.08 -8.75
CA ALA A 311 6.91 -23.49 -8.41
C ALA A 311 6.74 -23.66 -6.89
N ALA A 312 5.78 -24.51 -6.49
CA ALA A 312 5.61 -24.85 -5.09
C ALA A 312 6.93 -25.41 -4.53
N PRO A 313 7.29 -25.08 -3.27
CA PRO A 313 8.49 -25.66 -2.66
C PRO A 313 8.42 -27.18 -2.70
N GLU A 314 9.54 -27.84 -2.98
CA GLU A 314 9.62 -29.31 -3.14
C GLU A 314 9.12 -30.08 -1.91
N GLN A 315 9.07 -29.42 -0.76
CA GLN A 315 8.42 -29.89 0.46
C GLN A 315 7.36 -28.87 0.90
N PRO A 316 6.10 -29.29 1.15
CA PRO A 316 5.09 -28.40 1.71
C PRO A 316 5.46 -28.01 3.15
N ALA A 317 5.01 -26.83 3.59
CA ALA A 317 5.22 -26.37 4.97
C ALA A 317 4.69 -27.41 5.97
N SER A 318 5.61 -28.03 6.72
CA SER A 318 5.34 -29.01 7.77
C SER A 318 4.90 -28.37 9.09
N GLU A 319 5.24 -27.11 9.29
CA GLU A 319 5.01 -26.33 10.50
C GLU A 319 4.01 -25.18 10.22
N PRO A 320 3.17 -24.80 11.20
CA PRO A 320 2.25 -23.67 11.06
C PRO A 320 3.00 -22.32 11.07
N VAL A 321 2.73 -21.48 10.07
CA VAL A 321 3.28 -20.12 10.00
C VAL A 321 2.35 -19.15 10.70
N ALA A 322 2.77 -18.63 11.85
CA ALA A 322 2.00 -17.69 12.68
C ALA A 322 2.53 -16.26 12.55
N LEU A 323 1.68 -15.33 12.14
CA LEU A 323 2.03 -13.94 11.89
C LEU A 323 1.15 -13.00 12.72
N ILE A 324 1.73 -11.92 13.23
CA ILE A 324 0.98 -10.69 13.56
C ILE A 324 1.38 -9.62 12.56
N VAL A 325 0.38 -8.96 11.96
CA VAL A 325 0.56 -7.89 10.98
C VAL A 325 -0.08 -6.61 11.50
N SER A 326 0.68 -5.52 11.51
CA SER A 326 0.22 -4.20 11.92
C SER A 326 0.77 -3.11 11.00
N ALA A 327 0.05 -2.00 10.91
CA ALA A 327 0.51 -0.80 10.22
C ALA A 327 0.30 0.44 11.08
N GLY A 328 1.24 1.38 11.02
CA GLY A 328 1.19 2.62 11.76
C GLY A 328 0.02 3.52 11.35
N PRO A 329 -0.29 4.58 12.13
CA PRO A 329 0.55 5.11 13.21
C PRO A 329 0.58 4.23 14.47
N PHE A 330 1.71 4.25 15.18
CA PHE A 330 1.99 3.39 16.34
C PHE A 330 1.72 4.06 17.71
N THR A 331 1.46 5.37 17.71
CA THR A 331 0.95 6.12 18.86
C THR A 331 -0.37 6.82 18.53
N THR A 332 -1.10 7.28 19.54
CA THR A 332 -2.31 8.09 19.33
C THR A 332 -1.94 9.54 18.96
N THR A 333 -2.91 10.36 18.57
CA THR A 333 -2.69 11.81 18.40
C THR A 333 -2.79 12.61 19.71
N GLU A 334 -2.92 11.96 20.86
CA GLU A 334 -2.97 12.62 22.17
C GLU A 334 -1.57 12.76 22.79
N ASP A 335 -0.66 11.82 22.49
CA ASP A 335 0.67 11.76 23.09
C ASP A 335 1.67 10.94 22.25
N LEU A 336 2.95 11.05 22.61
CA LEU A 336 4.07 10.28 22.05
C LEU A 336 4.51 9.16 23.02
N THR A 337 3.58 8.53 23.75
CA THR A 337 3.90 7.42 24.67
C THR A 337 4.04 6.07 23.97
N TYR A 338 3.49 5.92 22.75
CA TYR A 338 3.45 4.66 22.00
C TYR A 338 2.73 3.51 22.75
N ALA A 339 1.82 3.82 23.68
CA ALA A 339 1.04 2.82 24.41
C ALA A 339 0.34 1.75 23.53
N PRO A 340 -0.20 2.08 22.34
CA PRO A 340 -0.77 1.07 21.42
C PRO A 340 0.28 0.11 20.85
N PHE A 341 1.49 0.59 20.58
CA PHE A 341 2.61 -0.26 20.16
C PHE A 341 3.12 -1.15 21.28
N VAL A 342 3.28 -0.61 22.49
CA VAL A 342 3.66 -1.40 23.68
C VAL A 342 2.66 -2.52 23.95
N GLU A 343 1.35 -2.26 23.82
CA GLU A 343 0.33 -3.29 23.93
C GLU A 343 0.41 -4.33 22.80
N LEU A 344 0.73 -3.92 21.56
CA LEU A 344 0.95 -4.84 20.45
C LEU A 344 2.15 -5.76 20.72
N LEU A 345 3.26 -5.23 21.24
CA LEU A 345 4.43 -6.02 21.64
C LEU A 345 4.10 -6.97 22.80
N ARG A 346 3.26 -6.56 23.75
CA ARG A 346 2.75 -7.42 24.82
C ARG A 346 1.91 -8.59 24.27
N ILE A 347 1.05 -8.33 23.28
CA ILE A 347 0.27 -9.37 22.61
C ILE A 347 1.20 -10.32 21.83
N ALA A 348 2.17 -9.77 21.08
CA ALA A 348 3.17 -10.55 20.36
C ALA A 348 4.05 -11.41 21.29
N SER A 349 4.45 -10.89 22.46
CA SER A 349 5.19 -11.65 23.48
C SER A 349 4.34 -12.77 24.09
N SER A 350 3.03 -12.53 24.29
CA SER A 350 2.11 -13.52 24.88
C SER A 350 1.71 -14.68 23.94
N ARG A 351 2.06 -14.60 22.65
CA ARG A 351 1.75 -15.61 21.63
C ARG A 351 3.04 -16.09 20.99
N ARG A 352 3.23 -17.39 20.80
CA ARG A 352 4.34 -17.87 19.96
C ARG A 352 3.99 -17.53 18.51
N ILE A 353 4.71 -16.59 17.92
CA ILE A 353 4.54 -16.19 16.52
C ILE A 353 5.86 -16.33 15.76
N SER A 354 5.76 -16.75 14.50
CA SER A 354 6.89 -16.88 13.59
C SER A 354 7.43 -15.51 13.17
N ALA A 355 6.54 -14.57 12.86
CA ALA A 355 6.93 -13.20 12.55
C ALA A 355 5.92 -12.12 12.95
N LEU A 356 6.45 -10.96 13.38
CA LEU A 356 5.74 -9.70 13.60
C LEU A 356 6.06 -8.75 12.42
N VAL A 357 5.10 -8.54 11.52
CA VAL A 357 5.24 -7.67 10.35
C VAL A 357 4.66 -6.29 10.68
N LEU A 358 5.52 -5.27 10.65
CA LEU A 358 5.23 -3.89 11.02
C LEU A 358 5.46 -2.98 9.82
N MET A 359 4.42 -2.31 9.37
CA MET A 359 4.47 -1.30 8.30
C MET A 359 4.34 0.10 8.90
N GLY A 360 5.09 1.08 8.41
CA GLY A 360 5.04 2.46 8.91
C GLY A 360 3.67 3.17 8.69
N PRO A 361 3.52 4.41 9.18
CA PRO A 361 4.57 5.22 9.80
C PRO A 361 4.80 4.90 11.27
N PHE A 362 6.07 4.80 11.63
CA PHE A 362 6.60 4.68 12.99
C PHE A 362 6.69 6.06 13.65
N VAL A 363 7.35 7.01 12.98
CA VAL A 363 7.39 8.43 13.39
C VAL A 363 6.56 9.22 12.39
N ASP A 364 5.25 9.27 12.61
CA ASP A 364 4.28 9.84 11.67
C ASP A 364 4.43 11.37 11.54
N GLU A 365 4.82 11.83 10.35
CA GLU A 365 4.92 13.26 10.01
C GLU A 365 3.61 14.03 10.23
N LEU A 366 2.46 13.33 10.20
CA LEU A 366 1.14 13.92 10.43
C LEU A 366 0.70 13.90 11.90
N HIS A 367 1.50 13.36 12.82
CA HIS A 367 1.23 13.46 14.25
C HIS A 367 1.36 14.93 14.71
N PRO A 368 0.39 15.49 15.47
CA PRO A 368 0.36 16.93 15.79
C PRO A 368 1.69 17.51 16.29
N SER A 369 2.31 16.91 17.30
CA SER A 369 3.60 17.36 17.86
C SER A 369 4.79 17.20 16.91
N ILE A 370 4.75 16.23 16.00
CA ILE A 370 5.81 16.01 15.00
C ILE A 370 5.68 17.08 13.91
N ALA A 371 4.47 17.28 13.37
CA ALA A 371 4.15 18.29 12.37
C ALA A 371 4.42 19.73 12.87
N SER A 372 4.21 20.01 14.15
CA SER A 372 4.47 21.33 14.74
C SER A 372 5.91 21.53 15.23
N LEU A 373 6.78 20.51 15.13
CA LEU A 373 8.13 20.49 15.72
C LEU A 373 8.13 20.76 17.24
N ASP A 374 7.07 20.36 17.94
CA ASP A 374 6.89 20.52 19.39
C ASP A 374 7.41 19.27 20.12
N VAL A 375 8.72 19.01 19.96
CA VAL A 375 9.41 17.83 20.49
C VAL A 375 10.85 18.14 20.88
N GLU A 376 11.36 17.43 21.90
CA GLU A 376 12.69 17.66 22.49
C GLU A 376 13.83 16.80 21.90
N MET A 377 13.52 15.87 20.98
CA MET A 377 14.47 14.92 20.38
C MET A 377 14.30 14.83 18.85
N SER A 378 15.33 14.37 18.14
CA SER A 378 15.24 14.19 16.68
C SER A 378 14.29 13.07 16.28
N PHE A 379 13.85 13.07 15.02
CA PHE A 379 12.98 12.00 14.52
C PHE A 379 13.68 10.63 14.51
N ASP A 380 14.98 10.58 14.26
CA ASP A 380 15.80 9.36 14.41
C ASP A 380 15.83 8.87 15.86
N GLN A 381 15.95 9.78 16.82
CA GLN A 381 15.90 9.45 18.25
C GLN A 381 14.54 8.91 18.66
N PHE A 382 13.43 9.45 18.12
CA PHE A 382 12.11 8.85 18.30
C PHE A 382 12.03 7.44 17.76
N PHE A 383 12.49 7.20 16.52
CA PHE A 383 12.47 5.87 15.93
C PHE A 383 13.30 4.88 16.76
N GLN A 384 14.51 5.28 17.15
CA GLN A 384 15.39 4.45 17.99
C GLN A 384 14.75 4.13 19.35
N GLN A 385 14.37 5.14 20.13
CA GLN A 385 13.92 4.96 21.52
C GLN A 385 12.48 4.44 21.67
N ARG A 386 11.61 4.68 20.68
CA ARG A 386 10.18 4.31 20.76
C ARG A 386 9.82 3.08 19.93
N VAL A 387 10.68 2.68 19.00
CA VAL A 387 10.42 1.53 18.12
C VAL A 387 11.54 0.51 18.16
N VAL A 388 12.80 0.90 17.91
CA VAL A 388 13.90 -0.07 17.85
C VAL A 388 14.23 -0.66 19.22
N GLU A 389 14.41 0.17 20.25
CA GLU A 389 14.75 -0.28 21.61
C GLU A 389 13.69 -1.26 22.18
N PRO A 390 12.37 -0.97 22.16
CA PRO A 390 11.35 -1.94 22.59
C PRO A 390 11.30 -3.25 21.78
N LEU A 391 11.74 -3.24 20.51
CA LEU A 391 11.86 -4.46 19.70
C LEU A 391 13.12 -5.25 20.06
N VAL A 392 14.23 -4.58 20.36
CA VAL A 392 15.44 -5.20 20.92
C VAL A 392 15.12 -5.88 22.25
N ASP A 393 14.47 -5.18 23.18
CA ASP A 393 14.04 -5.72 24.48
C ASP A 393 13.16 -6.99 24.33
N LEU A 394 12.22 -6.98 23.39
CA LEU A 394 11.36 -8.14 23.10
C LEU A 394 12.18 -9.37 22.64
N ILE A 395 13.15 -9.17 21.75
CA ILE A 395 13.97 -10.25 21.20
C ILE A 395 14.99 -10.75 22.21
N GLU A 396 15.62 -9.87 22.98
CA GLU A 396 16.57 -10.26 24.04
C GLU A 396 15.86 -11.07 25.14
N ALA A 397 14.66 -10.65 25.57
CA ALA A 397 13.85 -11.42 26.51
C ALA A 397 13.44 -12.81 25.98
N GLN A 398 13.12 -12.93 24.68
CA GLN A 398 12.83 -14.22 24.04
C GLN A 398 14.08 -15.11 23.90
N LEU A 399 15.25 -14.52 23.64
CA LEU A 399 16.53 -15.24 23.60
C LEU A 399 16.93 -15.78 24.97
N GLU A 400 16.75 -15.00 26.04
CA GLU A 400 16.97 -15.45 27.42
C GLU A 400 16.04 -16.63 27.78
N GLN A 401 14.75 -16.55 27.41
CA GLN A 401 13.79 -17.64 27.59
C GLN A 401 14.17 -18.88 26.79
N ALA A 402 14.57 -18.73 25.52
CA ALA A 402 15.01 -19.83 24.67
C ALA A 402 16.27 -20.53 25.23
N HIS A 403 17.22 -19.79 25.82
CA HIS A 403 18.37 -20.38 26.51
C HIS A 403 17.96 -21.14 27.79
N ALA A 404 17.01 -20.62 28.57
CA ALA A 404 16.52 -21.28 29.78
C ALA A 404 15.74 -22.58 29.46
N ASP A 405 14.88 -22.54 28.43
CA ASP A 405 14.01 -23.64 28.00
C ASP A 405 14.69 -24.60 26.99
N GLN A 406 16.02 -24.63 26.94
CA GLN A 406 16.83 -25.54 26.09
C GLN A 406 16.49 -25.48 24.59
N GLY A 407 16.08 -24.31 24.08
CA GLY A 407 15.70 -24.09 22.69
C GLY A 407 14.23 -24.36 22.37
N ASN A 408 13.38 -24.68 23.37
CA ASN A 408 11.96 -24.97 23.18
C ASN A 408 11.05 -23.72 23.03
N VAL A 409 11.66 -22.56 22.76
CA VAL A 409 10.98 -21.28 22.50
C VAL A 409 11.56 -20.70 21.20
N CYS A 410 10.70 -20.53 20.18
CA CYS A 410 11.08 -19.82 18.97
C CYS A 410 11.21 -18.32 19.24
N VAL A 411 12.24 -17.70 18.68
CA VAL A 411 12.42 -16.25 18.71
C VAL A 411 11.63 -15.65 17.54
N THR A 412 10.80 -14.65 17.83
CA THR A 412 9.96 -14.00 16.83
C THR A 412 10.83 -13.24 15.82
N HIS A 413 10.62 -13.43 14.52
CA HIS A 413 11.21 -12.52 13.54
C HIS A 413 10.41 -11.21 13.49
N VAL A 414 11.08 -10.06 13.45
CA VAL A 414 10.43 -8.75 13.27
C VAL A 414 10.75 -8.26 11.86
N VAL A 415 9.72 -7.94 11.07
CA VAL A 415 9.86 -7.39 9.72
C VAL A 415 9.38 -5.94 9.73
N LEU A 416 10.26 -5.00 9.43
CA LEU A 416 9.99 -3.56 9.44
C LEU A 416 9.99 -3.04 7.99
N ILE A 417 8.87 -2.46 7.57
CA ILE A 417 8.67 -1.87 6.24
C ILE A 417 8.35 -0.37 6.43
N PRO A 418 9.11 0.55 5.82
CA PRO A 418 8.92 1.98 5.99
C PRO A 418 7.63 2.50 5.34
N SER A 419 7.23 3.71 5.72
CA SER A 419 6.18 4.50 5.06
C SER A 419 6.72 5.84 4.61
N VAL A 420 6.16 6.41 3.54
CA VAL A 420 6.53 7.75 3.06
C VAL A 420 6.23 8.86 4.09
N ARG A 421 5.41 8.52 5.11
CA ARG A 421 5.07 9.36 6.27
C ARG A 421 6.04 9.21 7.45
N ASP A 422 7.08 8.38 7.35
CA ASP A 422 8.12 8.29 8.38
C ASP A 422 9.02 9.53 8.32
N ALA A 423 8.84 10.46 9.26
CA ALA A 423 9.50 11.76 9.28
C ALA A 423 11.04 11.70 9.38
N HIS A 424 11.60 10.54 9.75
CA HIS A 424 13.03 10.28 9.86
C HIS A 424 13.62 9.58 8.62
N HIS A 425 12.80 9.27 7.60
CA HIS A 425 13.21 8.43 6.47
C HIS A 425 12.90 9.08 5.12
N SER A 426 13.32 8.46 4.01
CA SER A 426 13.05 8.99 2.67
C SER A 426 11.55 9.04 2.39
N SER A 427 11.00 10.22 2.09
CA SER A 427 9.56 10.44 1.84
C SER A 427 9.09 10.10 0.42
N VAL A 428 9.93 9.44 -0.39
CA VAL A 428 9.65 9.13 -1.80
C VAL A 428 9.46 7.62 -1.99
N PHE A 429 8.36 7.22 -2.63
CA PHE A 429 8.11 5.83 -2.98
C PHE A 429 8.72 5.45 -4.34
N PRO A 430 9.28 4.23 -4.52
CA PRO A 430 9.60 3.23 -3.49
C PRO A 430 10.76 3.66 -2.57
N GLN A 431 10.74 3.20 -1.32
CA GLN A 431 11.70 3.57 -0.27
C GLN A 431 12.69 2.43 0.02
N PRO A 432 13.97 2.75 0.33
CA PRO A 432 14.92 1.76 0.86
C PRO A 432 14.50 1.30 2.26
N GLY A 433 15.03 0.16 2.73
CA GLY A 433 14.87 -0.25 4.13
C GLY A 433 15.56 0.72 5.09
N PHE A 434 15.19 0.69 6.37
CA PHE A 434 15.81 1.50 7.40
C PHE A 434 17.30 1.16 7.60
N LEU A 435 18.09 2.17 7.95
CA LEU A 435 19.50 2.03 8.30
C LEU A 435 19.67 2.27 9.80
N CYS A 436 19.66 1.19 10.57
CA CYS A 436 19.78 1.21 12.03
C CYS A 436 20.75 0.13 12.52
N GLU A 437 21.53 0.44 13.55
CA GLU A 437 22.43 -0.52 14.20
C GLU A 437 21.67 -1.36 15.23
N LEU A 438 21.93 -2.66 15.23
CA LEU A 438 21.30 -3.64 16.10
C LEU A 438 22.36 -4.44 16.85
N PRO A 439 22.09 -4.88 18.11
CA PRO A 439 22.93 -5.84 18.80
C PRO A 439 23.14 -7.11 17.97
N ASN A 440 24.36 -7.66 17.99
CA ASN A 440 24.72 -8.83 17.17
C ASN A 440 23.81 -10.06 17.41
N ALA A 441 23.28 -10.22 18.63
CA ALA A 441 22.36 -11.31 18.98
C ALA A 441 20.94 -11.12 18.40
N VAL A 442 20.50 -9.86 18.26
CA VAL A 442 19.16 -9.49 17.75
C VAL A 442 19.13 -9.40 16.23
N ARG A 443 20.26 -9.04 15.60
CA ARG A 443 20.40 -8.84 14.15
C ARG A 443 19.83 -9.97 13.26
N PRO A 444 19.91 -11.28 13.59
CA PRO A 444 19.29 -12.34 12.78
C PRO A 444 17.75 -12.32 12.78
N TYR A 445 17.14 -11.65 13.76
CA TYR A 445 15.70 -11.68 13.98
C TYR A 445 14.98 -10.44 13.46
N VAL A 446 15.66 -9.30 13.34
CA VAL A 446 15.06 -8.03 12.89
C VAL A 446 15.48 -7.70 11.45
N HIS A 447 14.48 -7.59 10.57
CA HIS A 447 14.62 -7.42 9.13
C HIS A 447 14.10 -6.05 8.68
N PHE A 448 15.00 -5.13 8.32
CA PHE A 448 14.63 -3.85 7.71
C PHE A 448 14.46 -4.02 6.19
N LEU A 449 13.22 -4.08 5.72
CA LEU A 449 12.88 -4.31 4.31
C LEU A 449 12.49 -2.99 3.61
N PRO A 450 12.63 -2.89 2.26
CA PRO A 450 12.15 -1.73 1.50
C PRO A 450 10.62 -1.60 1.51
N ASN A 451 10.10 -0.49 0.97
CA ASN A 451 8.68 -0.32 0.66
C ASN A 451 8.52 -0.07 -0.85
N PRO A 452 7.92 -0.99 -1.63
CA PRO A 452 7.32 -2.26 -1.20
C PRO A 452 8.38 -3.34 -0.92
N ALA A 453 7.95 -4.49 -0.41
CA ALA A 453 8.79 -5.67 -0.23
C ALA A 453 8.05 -6.97 -0.58
N CYS A 454 8.81 -7.94 -1.09
CA CYS A 454 8.42 -9.35 -1.13
C CYS A 454 9.40 -10.15 -0.27
N PHE A 455 8.88 -11.11 0.49
CA PHE A 455 9.67 -11.96 1.39
C PHE A 455 8.95 -13.27 1.65
N THR A 456 9.65 -14.25 2.22
CA THR A 456 9.05 -15.52 2.66
C THR A 456 9.21 -15.69 4.17
N VAL A 457 8.22 -16.32 4.82
CA VAL A 457 8.29 -16.77 6.22
C VAL A 457 7.87 -18.25 6.23
N GLY A 458 8.78 -19.15 6.59
CA GLY A 458 8.48 -20.59 6.59
C GLY A 458 7.98 -21.13 5.24
N GLY A 459 8.46 -20.56 4.14
CA GLY A 459 8.04 -20.91 2.77
C GLY A 459 6.78 -20.22 2.25
N VAL A 460 6.01 -19.51 3.08
CA VAL A 460 4.84 -18.70 2.63
C VAL A 460 5.34 -17.39 2.04
N ARG A 461 5.00 -17.08 0.78
CA ARG A 461 5.38 -15.81 0.11
C ARG A 461 4.43 -14.69 0.48
N ILE A 462 5.00 -13.60 0.96
CA ILE A 462 4.30 -12.39 1.41
C ILE A 462 4.78 -11.22 0.57
N ALA A 463 3.83 -10.53 -0.07
CA ALA A 463 4.03 -9.22 -0.69
C ALA A 463 3.40 -8.14 0.20
N ALA A 464 4.10 -7.04 0.44
CA ALA A 464 3.65 -5.99 1.36
C ALA A 464 4.04 -4.58 0.87
N SER A 465 3.15 -3.61 1.08
CA SER A 465 3.47 -2.18 0.94
C SER A 465 2.70 -1.38 1.98
N SER A 466 3.35 -0.39 2.59
CA SER A 466 2.71 0.49 3.57
C SER A 466 1.83 1.59 2.94
N LEU A 467 1.89 1.75 1.61
CA LEU A 467 1.07 2.71 0.88
C LEU A 467 -0.41 2.34 0.92
N ASP A 468 -1.27 3.35 1.08
CA ASP A 468 -2.73 3.19 0.97
C ASP A 468 -3.20 3.13 -0.49
N VAL A 469 -2.61 2.21 -1.26
CA VAL A 469 -2.92 1.99 -2.68
C VAL A 469 -4.39 1.63 -2.90
N LEU A 470 -5.03 0.95 -1.93
CA LEU A 470 -6.45 0.64 -1.96
C LEU A 470 -7.32 1.91 -1.89
N MET A 471 -6.95 2.90 -1.08
CA MET A 471 -7.61 4.20 -1.09
C MET A 471 -7.30 4.98 -2.37
N LEU A 472 -6.04 5.03 -2.82
CA LEU A 472 -5.64 5.75 -4.05
C LEU A 472 -6.37 5.24 -5.28
N LEU A 473 -6.32 3.93 -5.55
CA LEU A 473 -7.09 3.29 -6.62
C LEU A 473 -8.59 3.44 -6.38
N GLY A 474 -9.04 3.22 -5.14
CA GLY A 474 -10.45 3.31 -4.80
C GLY A 474 -11.09 4.69 -5.00
N GLN A 475 -10.29 5.76 -4.94
CA GLN A 475 -10.72 7.12 -5.25
C GLN A 475 -10.81 7.36 -6.76
N GLN A 476 -9.97 6.72 -7.57
CA GLN A 476 -9.89 6.94 -9.03
C GLN A 476 -10.60 5.88 -9.88
N GLU A 477 -10.94 4.71 -9.32
CA GLU A 477 -11.66 3.63 -10.01
C GLU A 477 -13.04 4.13 -10.50
N LEU A 478 -13.32 3.82 -11.76
CA LEU A 478 -14.63 3.83 -12.39
C LEU A 478 -15.02 2.38 -12.66
N ALA A 479 -16.03 1.88 -11.94
CA ALA A 479 -16.51 0.51 -12.06
C ALA A 479 -18.02 0.45 -12.33
N LYS A 480 -18.41 -0.49 -13.19
CA LYS A 480 -19.78 -0.92 -13.48
C LYS A 480 -19.86 -2.42 -13.21
N ALA A 481 -20.80 -2.85 -12.39
CA ALA A 481 -21.10 -4.27 -12.23
C ALA A 481 -22.24 -4.66 -13.18
N ALA A 482 -22.19 -5.89 -13.70
CA ALA A 482 -23.27 -6.44 -14.51
C ALA A 482 -24.58 -6.46 -13.71
N SER A 483 -25.71 -6.24 -14.38
CA SER A 483 -27.02 -6.42 -13.77
C SER A 483 -27.20 -7.90 -13.42
N THR A 484 -27.36 -8.21 -12.14
CA THR A 484 -27.52 -9.58 -11.66
C THR A 484 -28.90 -10.11 -12.02
N ASP A 485 -28.99 -10.81 -13.15
CA ASP A 485 -30.02 -11.83 -13.29
C ASP A 485 -29.62 -13.04 -12.43
N SER A 486 -30.61 -13.67 -11.81
CA SER A 486 -30.47 -14.46 -10.57
C SER A 486 -29.62 -15.76 -10.66
N SER A 487 -29.10 -16.09 -11.84
CA SER A 487 -28.39 -17.33 -12.16
C SER A 487 -26.88 -17.18 -12.40
N LYS A 488 -26.29 -15.97 -12.31
CA LYS A 488 -24.85 -15.75 -12.55
C LYS A 488 -24.08 -15.37 -11.28
N SER A 489 -22.79 -15.71 -11.27
CA SER A 489 -21.83 -15.46 -10.18
C SER A 489 -21.89 -14.03 -9.65
N LYS A 490 -21.96 -13.87 -8.32
CA LYS A 490 -21.94 -12.56 -7.65
C LYS A 490 -20.74 -11.72 -8.11
N PRO A 491 -20.93 -10.45 -8.53
CA PRO A 491 -19.83 -9.60 -8.98
C PRO A 491 -18.81 -9.38 -7.85
N MET A 492 -17.52 -9.36 -8.21
CA MET A 492 -16.41 -9.24 -7.26
C MET A 492 -16.52 -7.95 -6.43
N GLU A 493 -16.39 -8.10 -5.12
CA GLU A 493 -16.50 -6.99 -4.18
C GLU A 493 -15.35 -5.97 -4.36
N ARG A 494 -15.62 -4.69 -4.05
CA ARG A 494 -14.71 -3.59 -4.38
C ARG A 494 -13.30 -3.76 -3.79
N LEU A 495 -13.17 -4.15 -2.53
CA LEU A 495 -11.86 -4.24 -1.86
C LEU A 495 -10.94 -5.31 -2.48
N PRO A 496 -11.35 -6.59 -2.62
CA PRO A 496 -10.51 -7.59 -3.27
C PRO A 496 -10.32 -7.31 -4.78
N ARG A 497 -11.25 -6.63 -5.45
CA ARG A 497 -11.05 -6.15 -6.83
C ARG A 497 -9.94 -5.09 -6.93
N LEU A 498 -9.91 -4.13 -6.00
CA LEU A 498 -8.86 -3.09 -5.97
C LEU A 498 -7.47 -3.71 -5.74
N ALA A 499 -7.36 -4.72 -4.87
CA ALA A 499 -6.13 -5.49 -4.69
C ALA A 499 -5.76 -6.31 -5.94
N SER A 500 -6.75 -6.87 -6.64
CA SER A 500 -6.54 -7.65 -7.87
C SER A 500 -5.95 -6.82 -9.02
N HIS A 501 -6.22 -5.51 -9.08
CA HIS A 501 -5.59 -4.61 -10.05
C HIS A 501 -4.06 -4.58 -9.91
N LEU A 502 -3.50 -4.68 -8.70
CA LEU A 502 -2.04 -4.71 -8.50
C LEU A 502 -1.43 -5.97 -9.12
N LEU A 503 -2.07 -7.12 -8.92
CA LEU A 503 -1.66 -8.41 -9.50
C LEU A 503 -1.74 -8.34 -11.03
N GLN A 504 -2.88 -7.91 -11.59
CA GLN A 504 -3.10 -7.82 -13.04
C GLN A 504 -2.23 -6.77 -13.77
N GLN A 505 -1.60 -5.85 -13.03
CA GLN A 505 -0.64 -4.89 -13.57
C GLN A 505 0.81 -5.17 -13.14
N ARG A 506 1.02 -6.21 -12.34
CA ARG A 506 2.32 -6.62 -11.78
C ARG A 506 3.09 -5.48 -11.11
N GLN A 507 2.38 -4.59 -10.40
CA GLN A 507 2.98 -3.43 -9.70
C GLN A 507 2.26 -3.10 -8.40
N PHE A 508 3.02 -2.64 -7.40
CA PHE A 508 2.48 -2.17 -6.13
C PHE A 508 1.79 -0.80 -6.22
N LEU A 509 2.16 0.04 -7.20
CA LEU A 509 1.49 1.32 -7.48
C LEU A 509 1.27 1.51 -9.00
N PRO A 510 0.20 0.94 -9.57
CA PRO A 510 -0.12 1.04 -11.00
C PRO A 510 -0.91 2.30 -11.39
N LEU A 511 -1.30 3.15 -10.42
CA LEU A 511 -2.08 4.38 -10.67
C LEU A 511 -1.21 5.47 -11.30
N GLN A 512 -1.54 5.94 -12.51
CA GLN A 512 -0.79 7.00 -13.18
C GLN A 512 -1.66 8.02 -13.95
N PRO A 513 -1.48 9.34 -13.74
CA PRO A 513 -0.64 9.95 -12.70
C PRO A 513 -1.20 9.69 -11.30
N VAL A 514 -0.32 9.71 -10.30
CA VAL A 514 -0.71 9.74 -8.89
C VAL A 514 -1.38 11.10 -8.59
N PRO A 515 -2.49 11.16 -7.83
CA PRO A 515 -3.18 12.41 -7.53
C PRO A 515 -2.30 13.43 -6.81
N THR A 516 -2.35 14.69 -7.25
CA THR A 516 -1.56 15.81 -6.70
C THR A 516 -2.41 16.80 -5.89
N ASP A 517 -3.53 16.35 -5.30
CA ASP A 517 -4.26 17.14 -4.30
C ASP A 517 -3.34 17.38 -3.09
N GLU A 518 -3.32 18.59 -2.54
CA GLU A 518 -2.51 18.96 -1.37
C GLU A 518 -2.72 17.99 -0.19
N LYS A 519 -3.89 17.34 -0.09
CA LYS A 519 -4.22 16.36 0.97
C LYS A 519 -3.78 14.93 0.67
N THR A 520 -3.37 14.63 -0.55
CA THR A 520 -2.92 13.29 -0.98
C THR A 520 -1.61 13.34 -1.77
N MET A 521 -0.80 14.38 -1.56
CA MET A 521 0.54 14.51 -2.14
C MET A 521 1.39 13.29 -1.76
N LEU A 522 1.54 12.36 -2.71
CA LEU A 522 2.42 11.20 -2.60
C LEU A 522 3.60 11.41 -3.54
N ALA A 523 4.79 11.59 -2.99
CA ALA A 523 6.01 11.67 -3.77
C ALA A 523 6.39 10.26 -4.28
N VAL A 524 6.58 10.15 -5.59
CA VAL A 524 6.93 8.89 -6.27
C VAL A 524 8.06 9.14 -7.24
N ASP A 525 9.14 8.34 -7.16
CA ASP A 525 10.08 8.18 -8.26
C ASP A 525 9.43 7.24 -9.29
N PRO A 526 9.01 7.75 -10.46
CA PRO A 526 8.32 6.93 -11.43
C PRO A 526 9.26 5.89 -12.07
N VAL A 527 10.57 6.15 -12.15
CA VAL A 527 11.55 5.21 -12.72
C VAL A 527 11.76 4.04 -11.77
N ALA A 528 11.95 4.31 -10.48
CA ALA A 528 12.05 3.26 -9.47
C ALA A 528 10.72 2.50 -9.29
N ASN A 529 9.56 3.17 -9.38
CA ASN A 529 8.26 2.49 -9.38
C ASN A 529 8.09 1.48 -10.54
N PHE A 530 8.61 1.77 -11.73
CA PHE A 530 8.57 0.84 -12.86
C PHE A 530 9.60 -0.29 -12.80
N ARG A 531 10.72 -0.10 -12.09
CA ARG A 531 11.83 -1.07 -12.07
C ARG A 531 11.88 -1.93 -10.81
N SER A 532 11.48 -1.39 -9.67
CA SER A 532 11.75 -1.96 -8.33
C SER A 532 10.50 -2.00 -7.42
N ALA A 533 9.33 -1.60 -7.91
CA ALA A 533 8.04 -1.77 -7.23
C ALA A 533 7.11 -2.75 -8.01
N THR A 534 7.72 -3.79 -8.57
CA THR A 534 7.08 -4.85 -9.37
C THR A 534 6.55 -5.99 -8.52
N LEU A 535 5.60 -6.75 -9.08
CA LEU A 535 5.07 -8.01 -8.56
C LEU A 535 5.33 -9.09 -9.60
N ASP A 536 6.58 -9.57 -9.66
CA ASP A 536 7.05 -10.47 -10.72
C ASP A 536 6.59 -11.93 -10.50
N ASP A 537 6.56 -12.37 -9.24
CA ASP A 537 6.01 -13.64 -8.78
C ASP A 537 4.66 -13.44 -8.08
N LEU A 538 3.76 -14.43 -8.18
CA LEU A 538 2.50 -14.41 -7.45
C LEU A 538 2.75 -14.66 -5.95
N PRO A 539 2.32 -13.76 -5.03
CA PRO A 539 2.45 -13.98 -3.59
C PRO A 539 1.30 -14.86 -3.05
N ASP A 540 1.51 -15.55 -1.94
CA ASP A 540 0.43 -16.26 -1.25
C ASP A 540 -0.42 -15.29 -0.40
N ILE A 541 0.24 -14.32 0.23
CA ILE A 541 -0.38 -13.27 1.05
C ILE A 541 0.01 -11.88 0.52
N LEU A 542 -0.98 -10.99 0.38
CA LEU A 542 -0.80 -9.60 -0.06
C LEU A 542 -1.27 -8.62 1.04
N LEU A 543 -0.32 -8.02 1.75
CA LEU A 543 -0.55 -7.10 2.86
C LEU A 543 -0.67 -5.65 2.37
N LEU A 544 -1.88 -5.09 2.45
CA LEU A 544 -2.21 -3.74 1.98
C LEU A 544 -2.99 -2.95 3.05
N PRO A 545 -2.30 -2.39 4.07
CA PRO A 545 -2.90 -1.56 5.10
C PRO A 545 -3.55 -0.30 4.52
N SER A 546 -4.78 -0.05 4.95
CA SER A 546 -5.62 1.04 4.45
C SER A 546 -6.53 1.62 5.53
N ASP A 547 -6.82 2.92 5.41
CA ASP A 547 -7.80 3.64 6.23
C ASP A 547 -9.24 3.15 5.98
N LEU A 548 -9.46 2.41 4.88
CA LEU A 548 -10.68 1.67 4.59
C LEU A 548 -11.00 0.64 5.69
N ALA A 549 -12.18 0.01 5.60
CA ALA A 549 -12.56 -1.05 6.52
C ALA A 549 -11.55 -2.22 6.46
N PRO A 550 -11.08 -2.74 7.61
CA PRO A 550 -10.19 -3.91 7.62
C PRO A 550 -10.87 -5.14 7.02
N PHE A 551 -10.11 -5.96 6.28
CA PHE A 551 -10.62 -7.16 5.63
C PHE A 551 -9.51 -8.20 5.44
N ALA A 552 -9.91 -9.47 5.36
CA ALA A 552 -9.11 -10.55 4.82
C ALA A 552 -9.97 -11.25 3.75
N LYS A 553 -9.54 -11.25 2.48
CA LYS A 553 -10.31 -11.80 1.35
C LYS A 553 -9.39 -12.37 0.27
N GLU A 554 -9.86 -13.45 -0.35
CA GLU A 554 -9.28 -13.99 -1.57
C GLU A 554 -9.39 -12.96 -2.72
N THR A 555 -8.34 -12.92 -3.54
CA THR A 555 -8.22 -12.11 -4.76
C THR A 555 -7.85 -13.02 -5.94
N LEU A 556 -7.71 -12.46 -7.14
CA LEU A 556 -7.36 -13.26 -8.31
C LEU A 556 -6.06 -14.07 -8.11
N GLY A 557 -6.05 -15.32 -8.59
CA GLY A 557 -4.91 -16.22 -8.44
C GLY A 557 -4.85 -16.97 -7.11
N GLY A 558 -5.89 -16.92 -6.27
CA GLY A 558 -5.89 -17.59 -4.96
C GLY A 558 -5.03 -16.89 -3.90
N VAL A 559 -4.77 -15.58 -4.10
CA VAL A 559 -3.94 -14.76 -3.21
C VAL A 559 -4.80 -14.20 -2.07
N LEU A 560 -4.34 -14.37 -0.83
CA LEU A 560 -5.00 -13.83 0.36
C LEU A 560 -4.61 -12.36 0.57
N CYS A 561 -5.49 -11.42 0.24
CA CYS A 561 -5.27 -10.01 0.54
C CYS A 561 -5.78 -9.65 1.94
N VAL A 562 -4.92 -9.00 2.74
CA VAL A 562 -5.23 -8.56 4.11
C VAL A 562 -4.98 -7.07 4.27
N ASN A 563 -6.02 -6.35 4.69
CA ASN A 563 -5.92 -5.02 5.29
C ASN A 563 -6.14 -5.17 6.81
N SER A 564 -5.06 -5.06 7.60
CA SER A 564 -5.12 -5.03 9.07
C SER A 564 -5.76 -3.76 9.64
N GLY A 565 -5.94 -2.72 8.80
CA GLY A 565 -6.20 -1.35 9.23
C GLY A 565 -4.91 -0.66 9.70
N ARG A 566 -5.11 0.40 10.49
CA ARG A 566 -4.08 1.18 11.19
C ARG A 566 -4.12 0.81 12.67
N LEU A 567 -2.98 0.71 13.36
CA LEU A 567 -2.92 0.36 14.78
C LEU A 567 -3.56 1.45 15.65
N THR A 568 -3.50 2.71 15.25
CA THR A 568 -4.25 3.81 15.88
C THR A 568 -5.13 4.54 14.87
N ARG A 569 -6.21 5.15 15.39
CA ARG A 569 -7.12 5.99 14.61
C ARG A 569 -7.37 7.27 15.40
N LYS A 570 -6.52 8.28 15.16
CA LYS A 570 -6.48 9.54 15.91
C LYS A 570 -6.22 9.27 17.41
N GLN A 571 -7.17 9.60 18.27
CA GLN A 571 -7.09 9.44 19.73
C GLN A 571 -7.34 7.99 20.19
N ALA A 572 -7.91 7.14 19.34
CA ALA A 572 -8.39 5.81 19.73
C ALA A 572 -7.52 4.66 19.19
N GLY A 573 -7.66 3.50 19.82
CA GLY A 573 -7.16 2.22 19.30
C GLY A 573 -7.75 1.91 17.92
N GLY A 574 -6.89 1.40 17.04
CA GLY A 574 -7.20 0.97 15.69
C GLY A 574 -7.38 -0.54 15.64
N SER A 575 -6.58 -1.25 14.84
CA SER A 575 -6.62 -2.71 14.70
C SER A 575 -5.30 -3.31 14.21
N PHE A 576 -5.13 -4.60 14.45
CA PHE A 576 -4.05 -5.45 13.94
C PHE A 576 -4.62 -6.78 13.43
N ALA A 577 -3.87 -7.50 12.61
CA ALA A 577 -4.25 -8.83 12.11
C ALA A 577 -3.39 -9.94 12.73
N THR A 578 -4.00 -11.06 13.08
CA THR A 578 -3.35 -12.35 13.32
C THR A 578 -3.63 -13.25 12.12
N ILE A 579 -2.59 -13.87 11.55
CA ILE A 579 -2.70 -14.81 10.43
C ILE A 579 -2.01 -16.10 10.87
N CYS A 580 -2.64 -17.26 10.67
CA CYS A 580 -2.03 -18.56 10.91
C CYS A 580 -2.27 -19.47 9.70
N VAL A 581 -1.20 -19.83 9.00
CA VAL A 581 -1.23 -20.80 7.91
C VAL A 581 -0.92 -22.18 8.49
N HIS A 582 -1.90 -23.07 8.55
CA HIS A 582 -1.75 -24.43 9.07
C HIS A 582 -0.92 -25.31 8.12
N PRO A 583 -0.27 -26.40 8.57
CA PRO A 583 0.47 -27.32 7.72
C PRO A 583 -0.37 -27.93 6.59
N SER A 584 0.30 -28.50 5.59
CA SER A 584 -0.41 -29.27 4.56
C SER A 584 -0.82 -30.66 5.07
N ARG A 585 -2.07 -31.08 4.78
CA ARG A 585 -2.64 -32.36 5.23
C ARG A 585 -1.90 -33.61 4.76
N ALA A 586 -0.95 -33.49 3.81
CA ALA A 586 -0.07 -34.61 3.42
C ALA A 586 0.65 -35.25 4.62
N ASN A 587 0.93 -34.47 5.69
CA ASN A 587 1.65 -34.95 6.88
C ASN A 587 0.74 -35.54 7.98
N GLU A 588 -0.59 -35.41 7.88
CA GLU A 588 -1.53 -36.04 8.83
C GLU A 588 -1.55 -37.57 8.69
N ALA A 589 -1.14 -38.09 7.52
CA ALA A 589 -1.11 -39.54 7.24
C ALA A 589 0.05 -40.29 7.91
N GLU A 590 1.17 -39.63 8.23
CA GLU A 590 2.36 -40.29 8.81
C GLU A 590 2.46 -40.15 10.34
N THR A 591 1.72 -39.23 10.97
CA THR A 591 1.71 -39.04 12.43
C THR A 591 0.59 -39.81 13.15
N GLY A 592 -0.33 -40.45 12.40
CA GLY A 592 -1.41 -41.28 12.96
C GLY A 592 -1.00 -42.67 13.46
N ALA A 593 0.26 -43.08 13.31
CA ALA A 593 0.76 -44.41 13.70
C ALA A 593 1.33 -44.46 15.13
N VAL A 594 0.71 -43.76 16.09
CA VAL A 594 0.94 -44.03 17.52
C VAL A 594 -0.01 -45.12 17.95
N THR A 595 0.55 -46.25 18.40
CA THR A 595 -0.18 -47.44 18.84
C THR A 595 -1.21 -47.13 19.91
N THR A 596 -2.48 -47.33 19.58
CA THR A 596 -3.56 -47.43 20.56
C THR A 596 -3.48 -48.76 21.29
N GLU A 597 -2.80 -48.77 22.45
CA GLU A 597 -2.99 -49.86 23.42
C GLU A 597 -4.41 -49.77 24.00
N SER A 598 -5.33 -50.50 23.40
CA SER A 598 -6.69 -50.65 23.92
C SER A 598 -6.67 -51.47 25.21
N ALA A 599 -7.17 -50.90 26.31
CA ALA A 599 -7.47 -51.66 27.51
C ALA A 599 -8.57 -52.70 27.21
N GLY A 600 -8.19 -53.98 27.16
CA GLY A 600 -9.12 -55.11 27.08
C GLY A 600 -9.37 -55.71 28.46
N GLU A 601 -10.64 -55.82 28.85
CA GLU A 601 -11.06 -56.65 29.99
C GLU A 601 -10.88 -58.15 29.69
N PRO A 602 -10.77 -59.00 30.73
CA PRO A 602 -10.17 -60.33 30.60
C PRO A 602 -11.14 -61.42 30.12
N ASP A 603 -10.63 -62.33 29.29
CA ASP A 603 -11.27 -63.62 29.00
C ASP A 603 -10.64 -64.74 29.84
N LEU A 604 -11.46 -65.64 30.37
CA LEU A 604 -11.06 -66.72 31.28
C LEU A 604 -11.33 -68.08 30.65
N THR A 605 -10.27 -68.76 30.22
CA THR A 605 -10.30 -70.21 29.98
C THR A 605 -9.20 -70.94 30.78
N ASN A 606 -9.66 -71.96 31.51
CA ASN A 606 -8.94 -72.91 32.37
C ASN A 606 -7.89 -73.77 31.59
N PRO A 607 -7.04 -74.62 32.22
CA PRO A 607 -6.99 -74.98 33.65
C PRO A 607 -5.60 -75.16 34.32
N GLU A 608 -5.66 -75.50 35.61
CA GLU A 608 -4.74 -76.36 36.40
C GLU A 608 -3.84 -75.76 37.50
N GLN A 609 -4.16 -76.25 38.71
CA GLN A 609 -3.32 -76.58 39.86
C GLN A 609 -2.89 -75.50 40.87
N MET A 610 -3.31 -75.77 42.11
CA MET A 610 -3.09 -75.02 43.35
C MET A 610 -1.72 -75.30 43.96
N ASP A 611 -1.20 -74.33 44.71
CA ASP A 611 -0.75 -74.56 46.10
C ASP A 611 -1.02 -73.27 46.91
N VAL A 612 -2.02 -73.28 47.82
CA VAL A 612 -1.83 -73.38 49.29
C VAL A 612 -1.04 -72.18 49.86
N ASN A 613 -1.64 -71.18 50.54
CA ASN A 613 -2.31 -71.32 51.85
C ASN A 613 -2.89 -69.95 52.37
N SER A 614 -4.02 -69.99 53.10
CA SER A 614 -4.44 -69.14 54.27
C SER A 614 -4.34 -67.58 54.22
N ASN A 615 -5.24 -66.77 54.81
CA ASN A 615 -6.40 -67.01 55.70
C ASN A 615 -7.23 -65.70 55.89
N VAL A 616 -8.56 -65.81 56.15
CA VAL A 616 -9.34 -65.05 57.19
C VAL A 616 -9.42 -63.50 57.10
N LEU A 617 -10.55 -62.78 57.24
CA LEU A 617 -11.99 -63.08 57.42
C LEU A 617 -12.81 -61.77 57.17
N ALA A 618 -14.04 -61.85 56.65
CA ALA A 618 -15.13 -60.90 56.94
C ALA A 618 -16.49 -61.51 56.49
N PRO A 619 -17.60 -61.40 57.26
CA PRO A 619 -18.80 -62.23 57.04
C PRO A 619 -20.00 -61.50 56.39
N GLU A 620 -20.87 -62.33 55.77
CA GLU A 620 -22.36 -62.39 55.84
C GLU A 620 -23.21 -61.09 55.70
N GLY A 621 -24.33 -61.05 54.97
CA GLY A 621 -25.09 -62.07 54.21
C GLY A 621 -26.01 -61.38 53.17
N ASP A 622 -26.46 -62.07 52.10
CA ASP A 622 -27.75 -62.81 52.02
C ASP A 622 -29.01 -61.91 52.21
N ASP A 623 -30.05 -61.92 51.37
CA ASP A 623 -30.33 -62.78 50.20
C ASP A 623 -31.49 -62.21 49.32
N ARG A 624 -31.62 -62.69 48.06
CA ARG A 624 -32.73 -62.68 47.05
C ARG A 624 -33.80 -61.55 47.01
N ALA A 625 -34.12 -60.87 45.89
CA ALA A 625 -34.35 -61.23 44.46
C ALA A 625 -35.78 -61.73 44.11
N ASP A 626 -36.41 -61.10 43.09
CA ASP A 626 -37.17 -61.73 41.98
C ASP A 626 -37.92 -60.70 41.10
N ILE A 627 -37.60 -60.65 39.79
CA ILE A 627 -38.47 -60.20 38.66
C ILE A 627 -38.00 -60.95 37.39
N ASP A 628 -38.91 -61.45 36.55
CA ASP A 628 -38.55 -62.12 35.28
C ASP A 628 -39.44 -61.70 34.07
N ALA A 629 -38.83 -61.81 32.88
CA ALA A 629 -39.34 -62.00 31.52
C ALA A 629 -40.45 -61.10 30.92
N THR A 630 -40.19 -60.57 29.70
CA THR A 630 -40.61 -61.23 28.42
C THR A 630 -40.10 -60.49 27.16
N THR A 631 -40.29 -61.08 25.96
CA THR A 631 -39.38 -60.96 24.80
C THR A 631 -40.11 -61.04 23.43
N VAL A 632 -39.90 -60.07 22.51
CA VAL A 632 -39.86 -60.24 20.99
C VAL A 632 -41.21 -60.69 20.32
N PRO A 633 -41.48 -60.75 18.96
CA PRO A 633 -40.68 -60.58 17.70
C PRO A 633 -41.20 -59.60 16.59
N GLN A 634 -40.51 -59.64 15.43
CA GLN A 634 -40.78 -59.05 14.09
C GLN A 634 -41.83 -59.89 13.27
N ARG A 635 -42.11 -59.77 11.94
CA ARG A 635 -41.55 -59.07 10.73
C ARG A 635 -42.57 -59.13 9.56
N GLU A 636 -42.39 -58.36 8.45
CA GLU A 636 -42.44 -58.76 7.00
C GLU A 636 -42.65 -57.57 6.00
N THR A 637 -42.68 -57.84 4.67
CA THR A 637 -42.24 -56.98 3.54
C THR A 637 -43.32 -56.66 2.48
N ASP A 638 -43.04 -55.76 1.50
CA ASP A 638 -43.13 -55.99 0.02
C ASP A 638 -42.98 -54.69 -0.85
N ASP A 639 -43.18 -54.77 -2.17
CA ASP A 639 -42.31 -54.22 -3.24
C ASP A 639 -42.83 -53.01 -4.11
N ASN A 640 -41.89 -52.15 -4.54
CA ASN A 640 -41.65 -51.50 -5.86
C ASN A 640 -42.75 -50.81 -6.76
N THR A 641 -42.52 -49.55 -7.23
CA THR A 641 -42.40 -49.11 -8.68
C THR A 641 -42.58 -47.59 -8.98
N GLY A 642 -41.63 -46.97 -9.72
CA GLY A 642 -41.89 -45.95 -10.79
C GLY A 642 -41.52 -44.45 -10.60
N ASP A 643 -40.43 -43.98 -11.24
CA ASP A 643 -40.11 -42.55 -11.52
C ASP A 643 -40.69 -42.06 -12.88
N PRO A 644 -40.56 -40.77 -13.30
CA PRO A 644 -39.30 -40.30 -13.91
C PRO A 644 -38.86 -38.82 -13.68
N GLU A 645 -37.53 -38.64 -13.67
CA GLU A 645 -36.72 -37.58 -14.32
C GLU A 645 -36.96 -36.07 -14.08
N ALA A 646 -35.92 -35.42 -13.54
CA ALA A 646 -35.54 -34.04 -13.86
C ALA A 646 -34.00 -33.93 -13.86
N ASP A 647 -33.40 -33.75 -15.04
CA ASP A 647 -31.94 -33.69 -15.20
C ASP A 647 -31.31 -32.46 -14.51
N ALA A 648 -30.38 -32.72 -13.60
CA ALA A 648 -29.46 -31.72 -13.07
C ALA A 648 -28.05 -32.03 -13.58
N GLU A 649 -27.60 -31.32 -14.63
CA GLU A 649 -26.21 -31.41 -15.07
C GLU A 649 -25.26 -30.96 -13.94
N PRO A 650 -24.15 -31.68 -13.69
CA PRO A 650 -23.18 -31.30 -12.68
C PRO A 650 -22.42 -30.05 -13.13
N CYS A 651 -22.70 -28.92 -12.50
CA CYS A 651 -21.86 -27.73 -12.60
C CYS A 651 -20.44 -28.08 -12.11
N GLY A 652 -19.45 -27.82 -12.95
CA GLY A 652 -18.14 -28.47 -12.91
C GLY A 652 -17.35 -28.39 -11.60
N ASP A 653 -16.41 -29.32 -11.46
CA ASP A 653 -15.66 -29.61 -10.25
C ASP A 653 -15.17 -28.36 -9.50
N ARG A 654 -15.58 -28.28 -8.22
CA ARG A 654 -14.84 -27.49 -7.24
C ARG A 654 -13.57 -28.27 -6.93
N ASP A 655 -12.43 -27.69 -7.25
CA ASP A 655 -11.10 -28.22 -6.93
C ASP A 655 -10.88 -28.24 -5.40
N THR A 656 -11.34 -29.30 -4.74
CA THR A 656 -11.24 -29.47 -3.29
C THR A 656 -9.89 -30.07 -2.90
N GLY A 657 -8.92 -29.20 -2.60
CA GLY A 657 -7.85 -29.55 -1.65
C GLY A 657 -6.40 -29.48 -2.17
N SER A 658 -5.89 -28.27 -2.40
CA SER A 658 -4.43 -28.01 -2.36
C SER A 658 -4.02 -26.56 -2.06
N GLY A 659 -4.93 -25.58 -2.15
CA GLY A 659 -4.61 -24.16 -1.95
C GLY A 659 -4.26 -23.78 -0.49
N MET A 660 -3.56 -22.66 -0.31
CA MET A 660 -3.24 -22.13 1.02
C MET A 660 -4.46 -21.57 1.76
N ILE A 661 -5.36 -20.88 1.07
CA ILE A 661 -6.47 -20.14 1.72
C ILE A 661 -7.35 -21.04 2.62
N PRO A 662 -7.81 -22.24 2.21
CA PRO A 662 -8.62 -23.12 3.06
C PRO A 662 -7.94 -23.63 4.34
N ARG A 663 -6.61 -23.49 4.45
CA ARG A 663 -5.81 -23.83 5.65
C ARG A 663 -5.28 -22.59 6.39
N THR A 664 -5.77 -21.40 6.06
CA THR A 664 -5.33 -20.15 6.71
C THR A 664 -6.42 -19.55 7.58
N PHE A 665 -6.16 -19.50 8.89
CA PHE A 665 -6.92 -18.72 9.85
C PHE A 665 -6.53 -17.24 9.75
N VAL A 666 -7.50 -16.33 9.76
CA VAL A 666 -7.25 -14.88 9.89
C VAL A 666 -8.21 -14.27 10.89
N GLU A 667 -7.70 -13.42 11.77
CA GLU A 667 -8.48 -12.59 12.69
C GLU A 667 -7.94 -11.16 12.66
N VAL A 668 -8.78 -10.17 12.36
CA VAL A 668 -8.44 -8.76 12.52
C VAL A 668 -9.18 -8.22 13.74
N ALA A 669 -8.45 -7.82 14.76
CA ALA A 669 -8.98 -7.40 16.06
C ALA A 669 -8.57 -5.98 16.41
N ARG A 670 -9.36 -5.35 17.29
CA ARG A 670 -9.00 -4.11 17.96
C ARG A 670 -7.79 -4.30 18.87
N ILE A 671 -6.85 -3.34 18.81
CA ILE A 671 -5.79 -3.19 19.82
C ILE A 671 -6.36 -2.62 21.11
#